data_AF-A0A9D9M889-F1
#
_entry.id   AF-A0A9D9M889-F1
#
_cell.length_a   1.000
_cell.length_b   1.000
_cell.length_c   1.000
_cell.angle_alpha   90.00
_cell.angle_beta   90.00
_cell.angle_gamma   90.00
#
_symmetry.space_group_name_H-M   'P 1'
#
loop_
_entity.id
_entity.type
_entity.pdbx_description
1 polymer ?
#
loop_
_entity_poly.entity_id
_entity_poly.type
_entity_poly.pdbx_seq_one_letter_code
_entity_poly.pdbx_strand_id
1 'polypeptide(L)'
;MMKHHKLLLLAALSPLLFACTAEPVQETAPAAPAEGKETIFLTAVAETGTSKTTLDFPSVKWEDSDQIAVFDGTSKNIFTIPEGGNHGTSASFTGTVAQGASELYAVSPASAGNALEGSQITINLPSVQTIPAGLTASPDALVCVAKAQQGSIQFRNVVSLIKISISTDNISSAIISGTNLAGLAKVNSDGTIAQTLQTTGSVELRPSAATFAPGDYYAAILPGSTPAGSFSVTLIRTDALSCTRTSTRAQTFTRNGCQSVGDISAAASWSNIIYTKAQLFAWNASRNASDASDAPILGADIDMEMDPWTPKNFAGTFDGRGHKLYNISVTSNTYSGFLRELTGSASVKDLIIGSSDGETYDGQSIIKHSKSANNYTWYYAGAIAKASGSSTVSNVTNFATVEVASDDTGKSRVGGIVGNWNSTGTLKGCTNYGAVRNNAATTGQAGQSDATTNGSLVGGVLGFFDVRSTIEDCSNYGPVTTVNPGVSAIGGVVGYDGRGSTVKNCTNDGEVKHQAQTLMADTAVGGIVAYAKGASSTFGSIQTSSNSGAVSACGNSFVIRVGGVSGYTDYYNVSDCSNSGAVSYSNASATTQYIAIAGICAHTYHGCIISSCTNLGPVSADKPQVNRVGGIVGTLNSSAARNCTNKGAVSLNNSSRAITNWQSVGGIAGFAEGTTDIREITDCTNEGSVNVVVNTTGRDTPGRVAVGGIVGDPHTAFAIIGNVNKGQVTLQNKHTSAPYAYAGGIFGFDAGSSEGSSVKSNHNYGAVSVVSGKDGYSGAGGLFGIISNAILNTDNRHYGQVSGTVAGGVAGVNACNFKAIVCDAATVNGVTYPNASNKTAWACPSSTGLISVVVTPHSDPESEPVDEEAPKPLNPGNKVIAHRGGATECGYPDNSRAALRYAMGLGCYGSECDIYWTSDNNVIVAHADGNDQINGMNPFEHTAAEIIAAKRLSNYEKIPTLEEYIDIVMESGSKTKLILDIKMIDTPSMDYEHPAKAALRAIEIIQEKNAQNFCEFICTGYDGVMSRIASAVKASGIPCGWMNGSISASTFKSRGYTDWANLNTREHFKLGAADAPDKGTGNRTITEFKNAGLQLSVFHLDKQAGNSSAVYTDATVQLYLDEYQYLRCITTNYPSWLIQKTKGL
;
A
#
# COMPACT_ATOMS: atom_id res chain seq x y z
N MET A 1 -55.96 -40.79 11.44
CA MET A 1 -57.29 -41.17 11.98
C MET A 1 -57.84 -40.01 12.79
N MET A 2 -59.14 -39.70 12.61
CA MET A 2 -60.14 -39.28 13.63
C MET A 2 -59.85 -38.11 14.60
N LYS A 3 -60.82 -37.30 15.06
CA LYS A 3 -62.24 -37.01 14.74
C LYS A 3 -62.53 -35.65 15.42
N HIS A 4 -63.13 -34.66 14.76
CA HIS A 4 -64.51 -34.21 15.03
C HIS A 4 -65.03 -34.38 16.48
N HIS A 5 -65.57 -33.31 17.06
CA HIS A 5 -66.95 -33.25 17.60
C HIS A 5 -67.48 -31.80 17.60
N LYS A 6 -68.71 -31.61 17.09
CA LYS A 6 -69.63 -30.49 17.39
C LYS A 6 -70.66 -31.02 18.44
N LEU A 7 -71.76 -30.38 18.87
CA LEU A 7 -72.85 -29.72 18.12
C LEU A 7 -73.98 -29.27 19.11
N LEU A 8 -74.87 -28.36 18.66
CA LEU A 8 -76.23 -28.04 19.21
C LEU A 8 -76.30 -27.23 20.54
N LEU A 9 -77.35 -26.43 20.86
CA LEU A 9 -78.70 -26.23 20.28
C LEU A 9 -79.30 -24.81 20.63
N LEU A 10 -80.46 -24.45 20.03
CA LEU A 10 -81.43 -23.34 20.32
C LEU A 10 -81.32 -21.94 19.63
N ALA A 11 -82.00 -21.82 18.47
CA ALA A 11 -83.24 -21.03 18.22
C ALA A 11 -83.46 -19.56 18.70
N ALA A 12 -83.31 -18.61 17.76
CA ALA A 12 -84.36 -17.89 17.01
C ALA A 12 -85.40 -16.90 17.65
N LEU A 13 -85.46 -15.72 16.98
CA LEU A 13 -86.56 -14.72 16.78
C LEU A 13 -86.93 -13.66 17.86
N SER A 14 -87.37 -12.50 17.34
CA SER A 14 -87.65 -11.19 17.99
C SER A 14 -89.15 -10.78 17.80
N PRO A 15 -89.65 -9.55 18.12
CA PRO A 15 -89.09 -8.38 18.83
C PRO A 15 -90.04 -7.67 19.87
N LEU A 16 -89.61 -6.49 20.37
CA LEU A 16 -90.36 -5.32 20.93
C LEU A 16 -90.65 -5.17 22.45
N LEU A 17 -90.06 -4.08 23.02
CA LEU A 17 -90.51 -3.21 24.15
C LEU A 17 -90.60 -3.84 25.57
N PHE A 18 -90.30 -3.16 26.70
CA PHE A 18 -90.17 -1.73 27.02
C PHE A 18 -88.99 -1.44 28.01
N ALA A 19 -88.64 -0.15 28.13
CA ALA A 19 -87.54 0.49 28.87
C ALA A 19 -87.19 0.09 30.33
N CYS A 20 -85.93 0.35 30.72
CA CYS A 20 -85.61 1.08 31.96
C CYS A 20 -84.26 1.83 31.87
N THR A 21 -84.27 3.12 32.27
CA THR A 21 -83.16 4.03 32.62
C THR A 21 -81.77 3.85 31.96
N ALA A 22 -81.43 4.77 31.04
CA ALA A 22 -80.05 5.19 30.83
C ALA A 22 -79.74 6.41 31.71
N GLU A 23 -78.59 6.42 32.39
CA GLU A 23 -78.05 7.63 33.01
C GLU A 23 -77.63 8.64 31.92
N PRO A 24 -77.76 9.96 32.16
CA PRO A 24 -77.20 10.93 31.24
C PRO A 24 -75.67 10.85 31.31
N VAL A 25 -75.03 10.41 30.23
CA VAL A 25 -73.60 10.66 30.03
C VAL A 25 -73.44 12.17 29.97
N GLN A 26 -72.90 12.71 31.05
CA GLN A 26 -72.51 14.11 31.15
C GLN A 26 -71.46 14.37 30.08
N GLU A 27 -71.76 15.22 29.09
CA GLU A 27 -70.72 15.82 28.26
C GLU A 27 -69.76 16.56 29.18
N THR A 28 -68.64 15.91 29.50
CA THR A 28 -67.48 16.60 30.05
C THR A 28 -67.01 17.57 28.98
N ALA A 29 -67.28 18.86 29.19
CA ALA A 29 -66.68 19.93 28.41
C ALA A 29 -65.17 19.65 28.29
N PRO A 30 -64.56 19.89 27.11
CA PRO A 30 -63.15 19.62 26.91
C PRO A 30 -62.32 20.30 28.00
N ALA A 31 -61.36 19.57 28.56
CA ALA A 31 -60.53 20.08 29.65
C ALA A 31 -59.97 21.46 29.26
N ALA A 32 -60.16 22.44 30.14
CA ALA A 32 -59.64 23.79 29.91
C ALA A 32 -58.13 23.69 29.64
N PRO A 33 -57.61 24.39 28.61
CA PRO A 33 -56.19 24.34 28.30
C PRO A 33 -55.37 24.79 29.53
N ALA A 34 -54.18 24.22 29.67
CA ALA A 34 -53.28 24.55 30.78
C ALA A 34 -53.02 26.06 30.84
N GLU A 35 -52.83 26.60 32.06
CA GLU A 35 -52.66 28.03 32.30
C GLU A 35 -51.56 28.63 31.38
N GLY A 36 -51.93 29.64 30.58
CA GLY A 36 -51.06 30.25 29.57
C GLY A 36 -51.09 29.60 28.17
N LYS A 37 -51.94 28.60 27.92
CA LYS A 37 -52.20 28.03 26.58
C LYS A 37 -53.64 28.27 26.10
N GLU A 38 -53.82 28.28 24.78
CA GLU A 38 -55.13 28.29 24.12
C GLU A 38 -55.29 27.09 23.17
N THR A 39 -56.50 26.55 23.08
CA THR A 39 -56.86 25.52 22.10
C THR A 39 -57.24 26.20 20.80
N ILE A 40 -56.61 25.82 19.69
CA ILE A 40 -56.92 26.35 18.36
C ILE A 40 -57.27 25.22 17.39
N PHE A 41 -58.07 25.57 16.39
CA PHE A 41 -58.40 24.71 15.27
C PHE A 41 -57.66 25.22 14.03
N LEU A 42 -56.97 24.32 13.33
CA LEU A 42 -56.28 24.63 12.08
C LEU A 42 -56.92 23.83 10.96
N THR A 43 -57.60 24.52 10.03
CA THR A 43 -58.07 23.89 8.79
C THR A 43 -56.92 23.87 7.78
N ALA A 44 -56.38 22.67 7.54
CA ALA A 44 -55.37 22.39 6.54
C ALA A 44 -55.99 22.36 5.14
N VAL A 45 -55.45 23.19 4.24
CA VAL A 45 -55.87 23.27 2.83
C VAL A 45 -54.63 23.09 1.94
N ALA A 46 -54.79 22.34 0.83
CA ALA A 46 -53.72 22.16 -0.14
C ALA A 46 -53.37 23.45 -0.90
N GLU A 47 -52.12 23.57 -1.36
CA GLU A 47 -51.60 24.71 -2.13
C GLU A 47 -52.43 24.95 -3.42
N THR A 48 -53.11 26.09 -3.52
CA THR A 48 -53.86 26.49 -4.73
C THR A 48 -52.90 26.99 -5.81
N GLY A 49 -52.39 26.06 -6.62
CA GLY A 49 -51.54 26.32 -7.79
C GLY A 49 -51.21 24.99 -8.47
N THR A 50 -51.05 24.97 -9.79
CA THR A 50 -50.95 23.72 -10.58
C THR A 50 -49.69 22.91 -10.25
N SER A 51 -49.75 22.03 -9.25
CA SER A 51 -48.79 20.94 -9.04
C SER A 51 -49.03 19.86 -10.11
N LYS A 52 -48.14 19.80 -11.12
CA LYS A 52 -48.21 18.77 -12.17
C LYS A 52 -47.68 17.43 -11.64
N THR A 53 -48.55 16.70 -10.95
CA THR A 53 -48.34 15.33 -10.50
C THR A 53 -49.69 14.64 -10.35
N THR A 54 -49.77 13.34 -10.65
CA THR A 54 -51.01 12.55 -10.54
C THR A 54 -50.81 11.27 -9.75
N LEU A 55 -51.21 11.34 -8.48
CA LEU A 55 -51.79 10.29 -7.65
C LEU A 55 -53.25 10.69 -7.36
N ASP A 56 -54.16 10.53 -8.33
CA ASP A 56 -55.57 11.01 -8.29
C ASP A 56 -55.77 12.42 -7.68
N PHE A 57 -55.03 13.38 -8.24
CA PHE A 57 -54.95 14.77 -7.76
C PHE A 57 -56.25 15.57 -7.96
N PRO A 58 -56.57 16.54 -7.07
CA PRO A 58 -55.58 17.50 -6.56
C PRO A 58 -55.62 17.74 -5.03
N SER A 59 -55.39 16.71 -4.20
CA SER A 59 -55.34 16.92 -2.75
C SER A 59 -54.53 15.86 -2.00
N VAL A 60 -53.76 16.29 -0.98
CA VAL A 60 -53.41 15.42 0.14
C VAL A 60 -54.71 14.88 0.74
N LYS A 61 -54.82 13.56 0.87
CA LYS A 61 -55.88 12.94 1.67
C LYS A 61 -55.35 12.76 3.07
N TRP A 62 -55.98 13.45 3.99
CA TRP A 62 -55.81 13.26 5.42
C TRP A 62 -56.76 12.17 5.91
N GLU A 63 -56.30 11.35 6.84
CA GLU A 63 -57.05 10.24 7.46
C GLU A 63 -57.15 10.46 8.98
N ASP A 64 -58.09 9.77 9.65
CA ASP A 64 -58.23 9.86 11.11
C ASP A 64 -56.90 9.51 11.83
N SER A 65 -56.57 10.26 12.88
CA SER A 65 -55.31 10.18 13.64
C SER A 65 -54.04 10.72 12.97
N ASP A 66 -54.11 11.31 11.77
CA ASP A 66 -52.95 12.03 11.20
C ASP A 66 -52.44 13.13 12.16
N GLN A 67 -51.11 13.31 12.20
CA GLN A 67 -50.44 14.24 13.10
C GLN A 67 -49.53 15.23 12.37
N ILE A 68 -49.65 16.50 12.75
CA ILE A 68 -48.75 17.58 12.34
C ILE A 68 -48.03 18.16 13.56
N ALA A 69 -46.77 18.55 13.39
CA ALA A 69 -46.04 19.28 14.42
C ALA A 69 -46.20 20.78 14.17
N VAL A 70 -46.70 21.52 15.17
CA VAL A 70 -46.94 22.97 15.11
C VAL A 70 -46.02 23.67 16.12
N PHE A 71 -45.27 24.63 15.65
CA PHE A 71 -44.38 25.48 16.43
C PHE A 71 -45.03 26.85 16.65
N ASP A 72 -45.13 27.26 17.92
CA ASP A 72 -45.74 28.52 18.35
C ASP A 72 -44.71 29.62 18.70
N GLY A 73 -43.44 29.39 18.36
CA GLY A 73 -42.31 30.26 18.72
C GLY A 73 -41.69 29.98 20.10
N THR A 74 -42.38 29.25 20.98
CA THR A 74 -41.86 28.84 22.30
C THR A 74 -41.77 27.32 22.49
N SER A 75 -42.64 26.57 21.82
CA SER A 75 -42.76 25.13 21.98
C SER A 75 -43.21 24.43 20.69
N LYS A 76 -42.86 23.14 20.59
CA LYS A 76 -43.34 22.20 19.57
C LYS A 76 -44.54 21.46 20.14
N ASN A 77 -45.70 21.66 19.55
CA ASN A 77 -46.95 21.00 19.94
C ASN A 77 -47.36 20.00 18.85
N ILE A 78 -47.96 18.88 19.24
CA ILE A 78 -48.55 17.92 18.30
C ILE A 78 -50.03 18.24 18.14
N PHE A 79 -50.47 18.28 16.89
CA PHE A 79 -51.85 18.52 16.49
C PHE A 79 -52.35 17.29 15.76
N THR A 80 -53.55 16.82 16.11
CA THR A 80 -54.11 15.56 15.59
C THR A 80 -55.49 15.81 15.00
N ILE A 81 -55.88 15.02 14.00
CA ILE A 81 -57.27 14.93 13.56
C ILE A 81 -58.07 14.14 14.62
N PRO A 82 -59.08 14.73 15.28
CA PRO A 82 -59.87 14.03 16.29
C PRO A 82 -60.69 12.90 15.64
N GLU A 83 -60.98 11.84 16.40
CA GLU A 83 -61.76 10.69 15.95
C GLU A 83 -63.15 11.11 15.42
N GLY A 84 -63.47 10.77 14.17
CA GLY A 84 -64.67 11.22 13.48
C GLY A 84 -64.64 12.69 13.04
N GLY A 85 -63.47 13.32 13.01
CA GLY A 85 -63.25 14.68 12.54
C GLY A 85 -63.39 14.84 11.02
N ASN A 86 -63.42 16.09 10.55
CA ASN A 86 -63.47 16.37 9.12
C ASN A 86 -62.09 16.14 8.49
N HIS A 87 -61.97 15.11 7.64
CA HIS A 87 -60.75 14.67 6.96
C HIS A 87 -61.00 14.42 5.45
N GLY A 88 -59.98 13.99 4.71
CA GLY A 88 -60.00 13.92 3.24
C GLY A 88 -59.19 15.05 2.60
N THR A 89 -59.74 15.76 1.59
CA THR A 89 -59.00 16.76 0.79
C THR A 89 -58.56 18.02 1.55
N SER A 90 -59.13 18.20 2.74
CA SER A 90 -58.82 19.22 3.75
C SER A 90 -59.07 18.58 5.12
N ALA A 91 -58.33 18.98 6.14
CA ALA A 91 -58.49 18.43 7.49
C ALA A 91 -58.60 19.50 8.57
N SER A 92 -59.34 19.20 9.64
CA SER A 92 -59.40 20.04 10.85
C SER A 92 -58.56 19.44 11.95
N PHE A 93 -57.40 20.04 12.20
CA PHE A 93 -56.48 19.66 13.27
C PHE A 93 -56.80 20.39 14.56
N THR A 94 -56.77 19.67 15.68
CA THR A 94 -56.96 20.24 17.03
C THR A 94 -55.69 20.08 17.85
N GLY A 95 -55.35 21.11 18.62
CA GLY A 95 -54.19 21.13 19.52
C GLY A 95 -54.11 22.41 20.34
N THR A 96 -53.08 22.55 21.16
CA THR A 96 -52.86 23.73 22.01
C THR A 96 -51.57 24.46 21.63
N VAL A 97 -51.57 25.78 21.77
CA VAL A 97 -50.42 26.67 21.58
C VAL A 97 -50.29 27.65 22.75
N ALA A 98 -49.13 28.30 22.89
CA ALA A 98 -48.98 29.43 23.81
C ALA A 98 -49.99 30.56 23.50
N GLN A 99 -50.58 31.13 24.56
CA GLN A 99 -51.58 32.20 24.45
C GLN A 99 -51.00 33.44 23.77
N GLY A 100 -51.64 33.91 22.70
CA GLY A 100 -51.18 35.08 21.94
C GLY A 100 -50.12 34.81 20.85
N ALA A 101 -49.88 33.54 20.48
CA ALA A 101 -48.99 33.19 19.38
C ALA A 101 -49.45 33.78 18.03
N SER A 102 -48.71 34.76 17.50
CA SER A 102 -49.09 35.50 16.29
C SER A 102 -48.63 34.87 14.97
N GLU A 103 -47.63 33.98 15.01
CA GLU A 103 -47.18 33.20 13.87
C GLU A 103 -47.05 31.73 14.26
N LEU A 104 -47.61 30.83 13.45
CA LEU A 104 -47.49 29.39 13.64
C LEU A 104 -46.80 28.78 12.44
N TYR A 105 -45.83 27.89 12.68
CA TYR A 105 -45.15 27.12 11.64
C TYR A 105 -45.54 25.66 11.81
N ALA A 106 -45.91 24.96 10.73
CA ALA A 106 -46.29 23.55 10.81
C ALA A 106 -45.51 22.67 9.82
N VAL A 107 -45.38 21.40 10.16
CA VAL A 107 -44.82 20.34 9.32
C VAL A 107 -45.63 19.07 9.46
N SER A 108 -45.84 18.40 8.32
CA SER A 108 -46.43 17.07 8.22
C SER A 108 -45.51 16.15 7.41
N PRO A 109 -45.36 14.87 7.78
CA PRO A 109 -45.83 14.26 9.03
C PRO A 109 -45.08 14.82 10.25
N ALA A 110 -45.68 14.70 11.44
CA ALA A 110 -44.99 14.98 12.69
C ALA A 110 -43.90 13.94 12.98
N SER A 111 -42.65 14.37 13.20
CA SER A 111 -41.53 13.51 13.59
C SER A 111 -40.76 14.07 14.78
N ALA A 112 -40.06 13.21 15.53
CA ALA A 112 -39.25 13.63 16.66
C ALA A 112 -38.19 14.68 16.28
N GLY A 113 -37.55 14.53 15.10
CA GLY A 113 -36.49 15.40 14.60
C GLY A 113 -36.94 16.77 14.07
N ASN A 114 -38.24 17.05 13.95
CA ASN A 114 -38.67 18.39 13.53
C ASN A 114 -38.37 19.45 14.60
N ALA A 115 -37.79 20.57 14.17
CA ALA A 115 -37.47 21.74 14.99
C ALA A 115 -37.75 23.03 14.20
N LEU A 116 -37.83 24.17 14.90
CA LEU A 116 -37.91 25.51 14.30
C LEU A 116 -36.72 26.34 14.80
N GLU A 117 -36.02 27.00 13.88
CA GLU A 117 -34.95 27.94 14.19
C GLU A 117 -35.18 29.24 13.40
N GLY A 118 -35.49 30.33 14.10
CA GLY A 118 -35.99 31.55 13.45
C GLY A 118 -37.27 31.28 12.66
N SER A 119 -37.23 31.45 11.34
CA SER A 119 -38.33 31.15 10.41
C SER A 119 -38.11 29.89 9.55
N GLN A 120 -37.09 29.08 9.87
CA GLN A 120 -36.74 27.87 9.13
C GLN A 120 -37.10 26.61 9.92
N ILE A 121 -37.78 25.68 9.25
CA ILE A 121 -38.23 24.42 9.84
C ILE A 121 -37.23 23.32 9.46
N THR A 122 -36.73 22.57 10.44
CA THR A 122 -35.96 21.35 10.19
C THR A 122 -36.92 20.20 9.86
N ILE A 123 -36.71 19.59 8.70
CA ILE A 123 -37.40 18.36 8.27
C ILE A 123 -36.44 17.17 8.26
N ASN A 124 -37.01 15.97 8.32
CA ASN A 124 -36.32 14.72 8.03
C ASN A 124 -37.08 13.99 6.93
N LEU A 125 -36.46 13.78 5.77
CA LEU A 125 -37.02 12.93 4.72
C LEU A 125 -36.44 11.51 4.89
N PRO A 126 -37.25 10.46 5.12
CA PRO A 126 -36.73 9.11 5.34
C PRO A 126 -36.02 8.57 4.09
N SER A 127 -34.83 8.01 4.32
CA SER A 127 -34.03 7.30 3.31
C SER A 127 -34.56 5.91 2.97
N VAL A 128 -35.43 5.34 3.81
CA VAL A 128 -36.14 4.08 3.56
C VAL A 128 -37.64 4.35 3.63
N GLN A 129 -38.29 4.26 2.47
CA GLN A 129 -39.69 4.62 2.26
C GLN A 129 -40.50 3.34 2.12
N THR A 130 -41.21 2.96 3.18
CA THR A 130 -42.03 1.75 3.19
C THR A 130 -43.44 2.10 2.72
N ILE A 131 -43.91 1.45 1.66
CA ILE A 131 -45.24 1.66 1.07
C ILE A 131 -46.24 0.68 1.71
N PRO A 132 -47.28 1.16 2.43
CA PRO A 132 -48.34 0.31 2.96
C PRO A 132 -49.14 -0.40 1.85
N ALA A 133 -49.73 -1.54 2.19
CA ALA A 133 -50.60 -2.29 1.27
C ALA A 133 -51.76 -1.42 0.75
N GLY A 134 -51.94 -1.40 -0.58
CA GLY A 134 -52.97 -0.58 -1.25
C GLY A 134 -52.53 0.85 -1.59
N LEU A 135 -51.36 1.31 -1.13
CA LEU A 135 -50.79 2.60 -1.49
C LEU A 135 -49.67 2.48 -2.54
N THR A 136 -49.28 3.61 -3.11
CA THR A 136 -48.27 3.74 -4.18
C THR A 136 -47.12 4.68 -3.81
N ALA A 137 -47.17 5.30 -2.64
CA ALA A 137 -46.12 6.12 -2.03
C ALA A 137 -46.10 5.87 -0.51
N SER A 138 -45.00 6.20 0.16
CA SER A 138 -44.91 6.16 1.62
C SER A 138 -45.47 7.46 2.21
N PRO A 139 -46.54 7.44 3.05
CA PRO A 139 -47.10 8.66 3.65
C PRO A 139 -46.06 9.46 4.45
N ASP A 140 -45.18 8.76 5.17
CA ASP A 140 -44.11 9.34 5.99
C ASP A 140 -43.09 10.17 5.19
N ALA A 141 -43.06 10.01 3.86
CA ALA A 141 -42.14 10.68 2.96
C ALA A 141 -42.77 11.88 2.21
N LEU A 142 -44.08 12.10 2.32
CA LEU A 142 -44.79 13.21 1.65
C LEU A 142 -44.69 14.51 2.44
N VAL A 143 -43.45 14.92 2.73
CA VAL A 143 -43.16 16.04 3.64
C VAL A 143 -43.69 17.36 3.08
N CYS A 144 -44.48 18.06 3.89
CA CYS A 144 -44.98 19.40 3.60
C CYS A 144 -44.86 20.32 4.83
N VAL A 145 -44.72 21.62 4.58
CA VAL A 145 -44.62 22.64 5.61
C VAL A 145 -45.61 23.77 5.39
N ALA A 146 -45.90 24.53 6.43
CA ALA A 146 -46.80 25.68 6.34
C ALA A 146 -46.42 26.79 7.31
N LYS A 147 -46.94 27.98 7.05
CA LYS A 147 -47.03 29.09 8.00
C LYS A 147 -48.48 29.57 8.06
N ALA A 148 -48.97 29.83 9.26
CA ALA A 148 -50.32 30.30 9.51
C ALA A 148 -50.35 31.57 10.37
N GLN A 149 -51.38 32.37 10.13
CA GLN A 149 -51.94 33.36 11.04
C GLN A 149 -53.37 32.88 11.33
N GLN A 150 -53.87 33.06 12.55
CA GLN A 150 -55.03 32.33 13.12
C GLN A 150 -56.18 32.04 12.13
N GLY A 151 -56.52 30.76 11.94
CA GLY A 151 -57.69 30.30 11.17
C GLY A 151 -57.40 29.17 10.18
N SER A 152 -56.66 29.44 9.11
CA SER A 152 -56.40 28.47 8.03
C SER A 152 -54.90 28.32 7.76
N ILE A 153 -54.47 27.08 7.50
CA ILE A 153 -53.08 26.75 7.24
C ILE A 153 -52.93 26.10 5.85
N GLN A 154 -52.06 26.69 5.01
CA GLN A 154 -51.80 26.18 3.65
C GLN A 154 -50.51 25.36 3.63
N PHE A 155 -50.64 24.04 3.45
CA PHE A 155 -49.47 23.17 3.34
C PHE A 155 -48.82 23.25 1.95
N ARG A 156 -47.54 23.62 1.97
CA ARG A 156 -46.61 23.66 0.85
C ARG A 156 -45.80 22.37 0.86
N ASN A 157 -46.00 21.51 -0.13
CA ASN A 157 -45.18 20.32 -0.33
C ASN A 157 -43.68 20.69 -0.44
N VAL A 158 -42.78 19.92 0.16
CA VAL A 158 -41.33 20.16 0.06
C VAL A 158 -40.69 19.34 -1.06
N VAL A 159 -41.17 18.12 -1.27
CA VAL A 159 -40.43 17.09 -2.04
C VAL A 159 -40.62 17.22 -3.56
N SER A 160 -39.70 16.59 -4.29
CA SER A 160 -39.91 16.14 -5.67
C SER A 160 -40.24 14.65 -5.65
N LEU A 161 -41.03 14.15 -6.60
CA LEU A 161 -41.33 12.71 -6.72
C LEU A 161 -40.56 12.06 -7.87
N ILE A 162 -40.15 10.81 -7.71
CA ILE A 162 -39.65 9.93 -8.77
C ILE A 162 -40.65 8.82 -9.01
N LYS A 163 -41.24 8.77 -10.21
CA LYS A 163 -42.22 7.75 -10.61
C LYS A 163 -41.51 6.56 -11.25
N ILE A 164 -41.63 5.39 -10.63
CA ILE A 164 -41.09 4.09 -11.05
C ILE A 164 -42.27 3.20 -11.44
N SER A 165 -42.24 2.64 -12.64
CA SER A 165 -43.22 1.64 -13.07
C SER A 165 -42.63 0.24 -12.92
N ILE A 166 -43.40 -0.70 -12.42
CA ILE A 166 -43.01 -2.11 -12.24
C ILE A 166 -44.02 -2.99 -12.98
N SER A 167 -43.55 -3.83 -13.90
CA SER A 167 -44.42 -4.74 -14.68
C SER A 167 -44.30 -6.21 -14.29
N THR A 168 -43.25 -6.61 -13.55
CA THR A 168 -42.99 -8.01 -13.16
C THR A 168 -43.24 -8.30 -11.68
N ASP A 169 -43.73 -9.50 -11.40
CA ASP A 169 -43.92 -10.08 -10.08
C ASP A 169 -42.63 -10.74 -9.56
N ASN A 170 -41.85 -10.01 -8.75
CA ASN A 170 -40.68 -10.49 -7.98
C ASN A 170 -39.83 -9.35 -7.37
N ILE A 171 -40.12 -8.08 -7.68
CA ILE A 171 -39.33 -6.95 -7.18
C ILE A 171 -39.57 -6.76 -5.68
N SER A 172 -38.52 -6.82 -4.87
CA SER A 172 -38.56 -6.66 -3.40
C SER A 172 -38.27 -5.24 -2.94
N SER A 173 -37.37 -4.51 -3.62
CA SER A 173 -37.15 -3.07 -3.38
C SER A 173 -36.64 -2.35 -4.64
N ALA A 174 -36.69 -1.01 -4.59
CA ALA A 174 -36.18 -0.13 -5.63
C ALA A 174 -35.32 0.98 -5.00
N ILE A 175 -34.05 1.08 -5.38
CA ILE A 175 -33.12 2.10 -4.87
C ILE A 175 -32.98 3.22 -5.90
N ILE A 176 -33.17 4.46 -5.46
CA ILE A 176 -32.91 5.67 -6.21
C ILE A 176 -31.61 6.27 -5.67
N SER A 177 -30.61 6.46 -6.52
CA SER A 177 -29.30 7.01 -6.16
C SER A 177 -29.03 8.34 -6.88
N GLY A 178 -28.32 9.25 -6.22
CA GLY A 178 -28.01 10.59 -6.69
C GLY A 178 -27.31 11.43 -5.62
N THR A 179 -27.52 12.75 -5.66
CA THR A 179 -26.89 13.70 -4.71
C THR A 179 -27.95 14.26 -3.76
N ASN A 180 -27.73 14.14 -2.45
CA ASN A 180 -28.56 14.72 -1.37
C ASN A 180 -30.06 14.43 -1.49
N LEU A 181 -30.44 13.17 -1.74
CA LEU A 181 -31.82 12.78 -2.03
C LEU A 181 -32.74 12.71 -0.80
N ALA A 182 -32.22 12.42 0.39
CA ALA A 182 -33.00 12.31 1.63
C ALA A 182 -32.16 12.64 2.88
N GLY A 183 -32.78 12.71 4.05
CA GLY A 183 -32.16 13.08 5.33
C GLY A 183 -32.62 14.44 5.88
N LEU A 184 -31.78 15.07 6.70
CA LEU A 184 -32.08 16.32 7.41
C LEU A 184 -31.83 17.56 6.54
N ALA A 185 -32.83 18.44 6.46
CA ALA A 185 -32.75 19.73 5.78
C ALA A 185 -33.55 20.82 6.51
N LYS A 186 -33.07 22.08 6.44
CA LYS A 186 -33.84 23.27 6.79
C LYS A 186 -34.63 23.75 5.58
N VAL A 187 -35.93 24.00 5.77
CA VAL A 187 -36.82 24.55 4.74
C VAL A 187 -37.43 25.88 5.21
N ASN A 188 -37.66 26.76 4.25
CA ASN A 188 -38.46 27.97 4.45
C ASN A 188 -39.96 27.60 4.48
N SER A 189 -40.80 28.48 5.02
CA SER A 189 -42.25 28.26 5.13
C SER A 189 -43.00 28.17 3.78
N ASP A 190 -42.35 28.51 2.66
CA ASP A 190 -42.87 28.33 1.29
C ASP A 190 -42.59 26.94 0.71
N GLY A 191 -41.88 26.06 1.45
CA GLY A 191 -41.48 24.73 1.02
C GLY A 191 -40.15 24.66 0.26
N THR A 192 -39.41 25.76 0.14
CA THR A 192 -38.07 25.75 -0.48
C THR A 192 -36.99 25.24 0.50
N ILE A 193 -36.04 24.47 -0.02
CA ILE A 193 -34.84 24.03 0.74
C ILE A 193 -33.94 25.24 0.96
N ALA A 194 -33.66 25.57 2.21
CA ALA A 194 -32.73 26.64 2.58
C ALA A 194 -31.31 26.10 2.84
N GLN A 195 -31.19 24.92 3.46
CA GLN A 195 -29.91 24.29 3.77
C GLN A 195 -30.08 22.76 3.91
N THR A 196 -29.22 21.97 3.29
CA THR A 196 -29.06 20.53 3.61
C THR A 196 -28.10 20.36 4.77
N LEU A 197 -28.43 19.52 5.76
CA LEU A 197 -27.62 19.34 6.98
C LEU A 197 -26.88 17.99 6.96
N GLN A 198 -27.64 16.90 7.03
CA GLN A 198 -27.12 15.53 7.02
C GLN A 198 -27.97 14.73 6.05
N THR A 199 -27.50 14.61 4.82
CA THR A 199 -28.24 14.00 3.71
C THR A 199 -27.54 12.75 3.18
N THR A 200 -28.34 11.80 2.69
CA THR A 200 -27.86 10.62 1.95
C THR A 200 -28.02 10.83 0.44
N GLY A 201 -27.15 10.18 -0.33
CA GLY A 201 -27.29 10.07 -1.78
C GLY A 201 -28.30 9.02 -2.25
N SER A 202 -28.99 8.31 -1.36
CA SER A 202 -29.91 7.21 -1.72
C SER A 202 -31.27 7.26 -1.02
N VAL A 203 -32.28 6.76 -1.71
CA VAL A 203 -33.61 6.42 -1.17
C VAL A 203 -33.95 4.99 -1.58
N GLU A 204 -34.20 4.11 -0.60
CA GLU A 204 -34.79 2.80 -0.85
C GLU A 204 -36.32 2.89 -0.72
N LEU A 205 -37.03 2.51 -1.78
CA LEU A 205 -38.47 2.31 -1.80
C LEU A 205 -38.73 0.80 -1.64
N ARG A 206 -39.57 0.42 -0.67
CA ARG A 206 -39.93 -0.99 -0.42
C ARG A 206 -41.42 -1.15 -0.09
N PRO A 207 -42.07 -2.26 -0.48
CA PRO A 207 -43.45 -2.53 -0.08
C PRO A 207 -43.50 -3.05 1.38
N SER A 208 -44.67 -2.94 2.02
CA SER A 208 -44.94 -3.61 3.31
C SER A 208 -45.17 -5.13 3.14
N ALA A 209 -45.40 -5.58 1.91
CA ALA A 209 -45.40 -6.99 1.52
C ALA A 209 -44.00 -7.43 1.07
N ALA A 210 -43.80 -8.73 0.82
CA ALA A 210 -42.49 -9.25 0.38
C ALA A 210 -42.05 -8.79 -1.03
N THR A 211 -42.99 -8.36 -1.87
CA THR A 211 -42.74 -7.84 -3.23
C THR A 211 -43.74 -6.76 -3.60
N PHE A 212 -43.39 -5.93 -4.58
CA PHE A 212 -44.31 -5.02 -5.23
C PHE A 212 -45.29 -5.80 -6.11
N ALA A 213 -46.53 -5.31 -6.20
CA ALA A 213 -47.45 -5.71 -7.26
C ALA A 213 -47.09 -4.95 -8.55
N PRO A 214 -47.50 -5.43 -9.75
CA PRO A 214 -47.38 -4.63 -10.96
C PRO A 214 -48.15 -3.30 -10.84
N GLY A 215 -47.50 -2.18 -11.10
CA GLY A 215 -48.07 -0.85 -10.86
C GLY A 215 -47.05 0.29 -10.92
N ASP A 216 -47.55 1.50 -10.64
CA ASP A 216 -46.76 2.72 -10.55
C ASP A 216 -46.51 3.11 -9.08
N TYR A 217 -45.25 3.31 -8.73
CA TYR A 217 -44.80 3.66 -7.38
C TYR A 217 -43.97 4.95 -7.37
N TYR A 218 -43.98 5.65 -6.24
CA TYR A 218 -43.42 7.00 -6.12
C TYR A 218 -42.50 7.09 -4.90
N ALA A 219 -41.22 7.39 -5.15
CA ALA A 219 -40.28 7.78 -4.10
C ALA A 219 -40.24 9.31 -3.98
N ALA A 220 -40.25 9.82 -2.76
CA ALA A 220 -40.06 11.24 -2.48
C ALA A 220 -38.56 11.54 -2.27
N ILE A 221 -38.08 12.64 -2.84
CA ILE A 221 -36.70 13.12 -2.70
C ILE A 221 -36.67 14.62 -2.40
N LEU A 222 -35.59 15.09 -1.78
CA LEU A 222 -35.31 16.52 -1.65
C LEU A 222 -35.07 17.13 -3.05
N PRO A 223 -35.63 18.31 -3.36
CA PRO A 223 -35.31 19.03 -4.60
C PRO A 223 -33.82 19.40 -4.68
N GLY A 224 -33.25 19.34 -5.88
CA GLY A 224 -31.81 19.54 -6.09
C GLY A 224 -31.35 19.09 -7.48
N SER A 225 -30.04 18.91 -7.66
CA SER A 225 -29.46 18.45 -8.92
C SER A 225 -28.41 17.38 -8.71
N THR A 226 -28.42 16.37 -9.57
CA THR A 226 -27.45 15.26 -9.57
C THR A 226 -26.60 15.34 -10.86
N PRO A 227 -25.26 15.20 -10.80
CA PRO A 227 -24.39 15.23 -11.98
C PRO A 227 -24.69 14.15 -13.03
N ALA A 228 -24.14 14.33 -14.23
CA ALA A 228 -24.22 13.33 -15.30
C ALA A 228 -23.52 12.03 -14.89
N GLY A 229 -24.19 10.89 -15.08
CA GLY A 229 -23.71 9.58 -14.64
C GLY A 229 -23.99 9.25 -13.17
N SER A 230 -24.41 10.22 -12.34
CA SER A 230 -24.59 10.01 -10.90
C SER A 230 -26.03 9.69 -10.47
N PHE A 231 -27.04 9.92 -11.33
CA PHE A 231 -28.43 9.53 -11.03
C PHE A 231 -28.74 8.15 -11.58
N SER A 232 -29.23 7.24 -10.74
CA SER A 232 -29.67 5.90 -11.17
C SER A 232 -30.90 5.42 -10.41
N VAL A 233 -31.65 4.52 -11.04
CA VAL A 233 -32.68 3.73 -10.36
C VAL A 233 -32.36 2.25 -10.55
N THR A 234 -32.36 1.51 -9.45
CA THR A 234 -32.04 0.09 -9.36
C THR A 234 -33.26 -0.66 -8.86
N LEU A 235 -33.77 -1.63 -9.62
CA LEU A 235 -34.76 -2.60 -9.11
C LEU A 235 -34.04 -3.82 -8.56
N ILE A 236 -34.55 -4.40 -7.47
CA ILE A 236 -33.99 -5.58 -6.81
C ILE A 236 -35.07 -6.66 -6.75
N ARG A 237 -34.73 -7.90 -7.12
CA ARG A 237 -35.60 -9.08 -7.03
C ARG A 237 -35.40 -9.83 -5.72
N THR A 238 -36.38 -10.69 -5.40
CA THR A 238 -36.31 -11.66 -4.28
C THR A 238 -35.16 -12.67 -4.38
N ASP A 239 -34.59 -12.90 -5.57
CA ASP A 239 -33.40 -13.74 -5.78
C ASP A 239 -32.08 -12.95 -5.78
N ALA A 240 -32.09 -11.73 -5.24
CA ALA A 240 -30.97 -10.78 -5.14
C ALA A 240 -30.40 -10.26 -6.47
N LEU A 241 -30.92 -10.71 -7.63
CA LEU A 241 -30.63 -10.07 -8.91
C LEU A 241 -31.17 -8.65 -8.93
N SER A 242 -30.37 -7.72 -9.44
CA SER A 242 -30.74 -6.30 -9.59
C SER A 242 -30.51 -5.80 -11.01
N CYS A 243 -31.29 -4.82 -11.42
CA CYS A 243 -31.12 -4.15 -12.71
C CYS A 243 -31.10 -2.64 -12.50
N THR A 244 -30.07 -1.98 -13.03
CA THR A 244 -29.81 -0.55 -12.80
C THR A 244 -29.95 0.21 -14.12
N ARG A 245 -30.68 1.33 -14.10
CA ARG A 245 -30.66 2.31 -15.20
C ARG A 245 -30.12 3.63 -14.70
N THR A 246 -28.92 3.98 -15.18
CA THR A 246 -28.21 5.22 -14.86
C THR A 246 -28.46 6.27 -15.95
N SER A 247 -28.66 7.53 -15.56
CA SER A 247 -28.77 8.64 -16.51
C SER A 247 -27.40 9.15 -16.93
N THR A 248 -27.16 9.22 -18.25
CA THR A 248 -25.95 9.80 -18.85
C THR A 248 -25.93 11.33 -18.85
N ARG A 249 -26.97 11.99 -18.33
CA ARG A 249 -27.11 13.45 -18.25
C ARG A 249 -27.36 13.89 -16.82
N ALA A 250 -26.93 15.10 -16.47
CA ALA A 250 -27.30 15.70 -15.18
C ALA A 250 -28.83 15.78 -15.06
N GLN A 251 -29.33 15.56 -13.84
CA GLN A 251 -30.76 15.60 -13.53
C GLN A 251 -31.05 16.77 -12.59
N THR A 252 -32.24 17.35 -12.70
CA THR A 252 -32.68 18.46 -11.86
C THR A 252 -34.10 18.20 -11.38
N PHE A 253 -34.25 18.05 -10.07
CA PHE A 253 -35.48 17.73 -9.39
C PHE A 253 -36.03 18.99 -8.75
N THR A 254 -37.26 19.36 -9.10
CA THR A 254 -37.89 20.61 -8.65
C THR A 254 -38.96 20.31 -7.62
N ARG A 255 -39.12 21.20 -6.64
CA ARG A 255 -40.25 21.20 -5.70
C ARG A 255 -41.57 21.08 -6.49
N ASN A 256 -42.48 20.21 -6.04
CA ASN A 256 -43.75 19.91 -6.72
C ASN A 256 -43.61 19.25 -8.12
N GLY A 257 -42.40 18.87 -8.53
CA GLY A 257 -42.17 18.12 -9.76
C GLY A 257 -42.36 16.61 -9.56
N CYS A 258 -42.63 15.90 -10.65
CA CYS A 258 -42.32 14.48 -10.73
C CYS A 258 -41.60 14.16 -12.03
N GLN A 259 -40.54 13.38 -11.88
CA GLN A 259 -39.85 12.78 -13.01
C GLN A 259 -40.17 11.28 -13.04
N SER A 260 -40.78 10.84 -14.14
CA SER A 260 -40.93 9.40 -14.38
C SER A 260 -39.67 8.86 -15.01
N VAL A 261 -39.19 7.74 -14.47
CA VAL A 261 -38.21 6.90 -15.17
C VAL A 261 -38.92 5.90 -16.09
N GLY A 262 -40.17 5.54 -15.80
CA GLY A 262 -40.88 4.45 -16.48
C GLY A 262 -40.32 3.07 -16.12
N ASP A 263 -40.78 2.03 -16.80
CA ASP A 263 -40.39 0.65 -16.47
C ASP A 263 -38.91 0.37 -16.78
N ILE A 264 -38.24 -0.30 -15.85
CA ILE A 264 -36.85 -0.81 -15.96
C ILE A 264 -36.86 -2.34 -16.11
N SER A 265 -37.86 -3.02 -15.53
CA SER A 265 -37.90 -4.48 -15.39
C SER A 265 -38.01 -5.21 -16.73
N ALA A 266 -38.74 -4.65 -17.70
CA ALA A 266 -39.01 -5.29 -19.01
C ALA A 266 -37.85 -5.25 -20.03
N ALA A 267 -36.82 -4.41 -19.84
CA ALA A 267 -35.80 -4.14 -20.86
C ALA A 267 -34.34 -4.34 -20.38
N ALA A 268 -34.14 -4.78 -19.13
CA ALA A 268 -32.82 -4.77 -18.51
C ALA A 268 -32.17 -6.16 -18.40
N SER A 269 -30.85 -6.19 -18.59
CA SER A 269 -30.01 -7.29 -18.13
C SER A 269 -29.96 -7.29 -16.60
N TRP A 270 -30.43 -8.39 -15.99
CA TRP A 270 -30.32 -8.60 -14.55
C TRP A 270 -28.89 -9.01 -14.19
N SER A 271 -28.33 -8.32 -13.21
CA SER A 271 -26.94 -8.44 -12.74
C SER A 271 -26.91 -8.61 -11.23
N ASN A 272 -25.90 -9.32 -10.71
CA ASN A 272 -25.81 -9.61 -9.28
C ASN A 272 -25.15 -8.44 -8.52
N ILE A 273 -25.73 -7.24 -8.55
CA ILE A 273 -25.20 -6.06 -7.83
C ILE A 273 -25.78 -6.02 -6.41
N ILE A 274 -24.89 -6.04 -5.42
CA ILE A 274 -25.15 -6.18 -3.99
C ILE A 274 -24.92 -4.82 -3.31
N TYR A 275 -25.96 -4.28 -2.68
CA TYR A 275 -25.94 -2.98 -1.97
C TYR A 275 -26.09 -3.11 -0.45
N THR A 276 -26.46 -4.29 0.06
CA THR A 276 -26.83 -4.50 1.47
C THR A 276 -26.32 -5.83 2.02
N LYS A 277 -26.15 -5.89 3.34
CA LYS A 277 -25.85 -7.13 4.09
C LYS A 277 -26.84 -8.25 3.74
N ALA A 278 -28.13 -7.95 3.72
CA ALA A 278 -29.18 -8.93 3.42
C ALA A 278 -29.01 -9.57 2.02
N GLN A 279 -28.69 -8.78 0.99
CA GLN A 279 -28.39 -9.30 -0.35
C GLN A 279 -27.12 -10.14 -0.36
N LEU A 280 -26.05 -9.71 0.33
CA LEU A 280 -24.78 -10.43 0.39
C LEU A 280 -24.94 -11.82 1.05
N PHE A 281 -25.68 -11.88 2.15
CA PHE A 281 -26.03 -13.13 2.82
C PHE A 281 -26.95 -14.01 1.98
N ALA A 282 -27.95 -13.42 1.30
CA ALA A 282 -28.86 -14.16 0.41
C ALA A 282 -28.12 -14.78 -0.79
N TRP A 283 -27.23 -14.03 -1.45
CA TRP A 283 -26.37 -14.54 -2.51
C TRP A 283 -25.44 -15.66 -2.02
N ASN A 284 -24.76 -15.48 -0.90
CA ASN A 284 -23.93 -16.54 -0.32
C ASN A 284 -24.77 -17.77 0.07
N ALA A 285 -26.03 -17.60 0.48
CA ALA A 285 -26.95 -18.69 0.75
C ALA A 285 -27.40 -19.43 -0.53
N SER A 286 -27.69 -18.72 -1.62
CA SER A 286 -28.27 -19.28 -2.86
C SER A 286 -27.25 -19.77 -3.89
N ARG A 287 -26.03 -19.19 -3.94
CA ARG A 287 -25.08 -19.46 -5.04
C ARG A 287 -24.67 -20.92 -5.16
N ASN A 288 -24.51 -21.37 -6.39
CA ASN A 288 -23.87 -22.66 -6.69
C ASN A 288 -22.34 -22.51 -6.65
N ALA A 289 -21.70 -23.30 -5.79
CA ALA A 289 -20.25 -23.27 -5.57
C ALA A 289 -19.38 -23.55 -6.82
N SER A 290 -19.93 -24.22 -7.84
CA SER A 290 -19.24 -24.56 -9.09
C SER A 290 -19.63 -23.70 -10.29
N ASP A 291 -20.46 -22.67 -10.10
CA ASP A 291 -20.90 -21.80 -11.20
C ASP A 291 -19.82 -20.75 -11.53
N ALA A 292 -19.15 -20.94 -12.67
CA ALA A 292 -18.15 -20.00 -13.17
C ALA A 292 -18.74 -18.73 -13.82
N SER A 293 -20.07 -18.68 -14.00
CA SER A 293 -20.78 -17.51 -14.53
C SER A 293 -21.32 -16.57 -13.44
N ASP A 294 -21.27 -16.97 -12.16
CA ASP A 294 -21.67 -16.12 -11.04
C ASP A 294 -20.75 -14.91 -10.93
N ALA A 295 -21.30 -13.72 -11.18
CA ALA A 295 -20.57 -12.46 -11.27
C ALA A 295 -21.14 -11.40 -10.30
N PRO A 296 -21.04 -11.61 -8.98
CA PRO A 296 -21.43 -10.63 -7.96
C PRO A 296 -20.55 -9.37 -8.03
N ILE A 297 -21.21 -8.22 -7.87
CA ILE A 297 -20.58 -6.89 -7.89
C ILE A 297 -21.04 -6.13 -6.66
N LEU A 298 -20.16 -5.49 -5.91
CA LEU A 298 -20.58 -4.56 -4.86
C LEU A 298 -21.02 -3.21 -5.47
N GLY A 299 -22.14 -2.68 -4.98
CA GLY A 299 -22.68 -1.36 -5.34
C GLY A 299 -22.71 -0.35 -4.18
N ALA A 300 -22.31 -0.78 -2.98
CA ALA A 300 -22.15 0.05 -1.79
C ALA A 300 -21.16 -0.62 -0.81
N ASP A 301 -20.67 0.15 0.15
CA ASP A 301 -19.97 -0.38 1.33
C ASP A 301 -20.98 -1.11 2.24
N ILE A 302 -20.60 -2.27 2.78
CA ILE A 302 -21.49 -3.14 3.57
C ILE A 302 -20.90 -3.36 4.97
N ASP A 303 -21.65 -2.91 5.96
CA ASP A 303 -21.48 -3.34 7.35
C ASP A 303 -22.01 -4.78 7.49
N MET A 304 -21.17 -5.68 7.99
CA MET A 304 -21.54 -7.06 8.31
C MET A 304 -22.11 -7.18 9.74
N GLU A 305 -22.06 -6.12 10.54
CA GLU A 305 -22.57 -5.99 11.92
C GLU A 305 -22.05 -7.07 12.89
N MET A 306 -20.88 -7.66 12.61
CA MET A 306 -20.32 -8.84 13.31
C MET A 306 -21.19 -10.11 13.23
N ASP A 307 -22.18 -10.17 12.33
CA ASP A 307 -22.99 -11.37 12.12
C ASP A 307 -22.12 -12.56 11.65
N PRO A 308 -22.34 -13.78 12.16
CA PRO A 308 -21.54 -14.95 11.79
C PRO A 308 -21.61 -15.28 10.30
N TRP A 309 -20.51 -15.05 9.58
CA TRP A 309 -20.38 -15.37 8.17
C TRP A 309 -19.90 -16.81 7.95
N THR A 310 -20.68 -17.59 7.19
CA THR A 310 -20.35 -18.97 6.81
C THR A 310 -19.83 -19.01 5.36
N PRO A 311 -18.52 -19.23 5.13
CA PRO A 311 -17.95 -19.21 3.78
C PRO A 311 -18.26 -20.47 2.97
N LYS A 312 -18.51 -20.28 1.67
CA LYS A 312 -18.64 -21.34 0.67
C LYS A 312 -17.60 -21.20 -0.45
N ASN A 313 -17.37 -22.30 -1.18
CA ASN A 313 -16.54 -22.29 -2.39
C ASN A 313 -17.12 -21.34 -3.46
N PHE A 314 -16.28 -20.91 -4.40
CA PHE A 314 -16.63 -19.97 -5.46
C PHE A 314 -15.83 -20.26 -6.74
N ALA A 315 -16.48 -20.11 -7.90
CA ALA A 315 -15.91 -20.41 -9.22
C ALA A 315 -15.95 -19.22 -10.20
N GLY A 316 -16.72 -18.16 -9.88
CA GLY A 316 -16.98 -17.02 -10.75
C GLY A 316 -16.14 -15.77 -10.42
N THR A 317 -16.68 -14.57 -10.67
CA THR A 317 -15.95 -13.28 -10.50
C THR A 317 -16.61 -12.39 -9.46
N PHE A 318 -15.92 -12.11 -8.35
CA PHE A 318 -16.36 -11.15 -7.33
C PHE A 318 -15.65 -9.81 -7.54
N ASP A 319 -16.42 -8.78 -7.89
CA ASP A 319 -15.92 -7.43 -8.14
C ASP A 319 -16.36 -6.48 -7.02
N GLY A 320 -15.42 -6.09 -6.16
CA GLY A 320 -15.69 -5.13 -5.08
C GLY A 320 -15.83 -3.69 -5.56
N ARG A 321 -15.32 -3.32 -6.75
CA ARG A 321 -15.32 -1.95 -7.28
C ARG A 321 -14.77 -0.85 -6.34
N GLY A 322 -13.93 -1.22 -5.39
CA GLY A 322 -13.38 -0.36 -4.34
C GLY A 322 -14.24 -0.30 -3.06
N HIS A 323 -15.38 -0.99 -3.01
CA HIS A 323 -16.26 -1.02 -1.83
C HIS A 323 -15.73 -1.89 -0.71
N LYS A 324 -16.23 -1.61 0.50
CA LYS A 324 -15.81 -2.22 1.76
C LYS A 324 -16.77 -3.32 2.22
N LEU A 325 -16.21 -4.39 2.78
CA LEU A 325 -16.92 -5.34 3.64
C LEU A 325 -16.30 -5.29 5.05
N TYR A 326 -16.96 -4.66 6.02
CA TYR A 326 -16.40 -4.40 7.36
C TYR A 326 -17.24 -4.99 8.48
N ASN A 327 -16.70 -5.03 9.70
CA ASN A 327 -17.23 -5.78 10.84
C ASN A 327 -17.48 -7.27 10.49
N ILE A 328 -16.61 -7.87 9.66
CA ILE A 328 -16.77 -9.27 9.24
C ILE A 328 -16.32 -10.22 10.37
N SER A 329 -17.14 -11.23 10.66
CA SER A 329 -16.89 -12.25 11.67
C SER A 329 -16.96 -13.65 11.06
N VAL A 330 -15.79 -14.30 10.88
CA VAL A 330 -15.69 -15.69 10.43
C VAL A 330 -15.05 -16.54 11.51
N THR A 331 -15.69 -17.64 11.88
CA THR A 331 -15.09 -18.71 12.68
C THR A 331 -15.37 -20.06 12.02
N SER A 332 -14.32 -20.77 11.61
CA SER A 332 -14.42 -22.05 10.89
C SER A 332 -13.39 -23.04 11.43
N ASN A 333 -13.69 -24.34 11.40
CA ASN A 333 -12.74 -25.42 11.70
C ASN A 333 -12.27 -26.15 10.43
N THR A 334 -12.51 -25.55 9.25
CA THR A 334 -12.08 -26.05 7.94
C THR A 334 -11.22 -25.01 7.22
N TYR A 335 -11.75 -24.28 6.26
CA TYR A 335 -11.07 -23.13 5.64
C TYR A 335 -11.77 -21.85 6.07
N SER A 336 -10.98 -20.81 6.34
CA SER A 336 -11.43 -19.54 6.94
C SER A 336 -11.10 -18.38 6.01
N GLY A 337 -12.11 -17.56 5.71
CA GLY A 337 -12.05 -16.40 4.82
C GLY A 337 -13.45 -15.92 4.47
N PHE A 338 -13.56 -14.82 3.71
CA PHE A 338 -14.82 -14.38 3.12
C PHE A 338 -15.38 -15.42 2.13
N LEU A 339 -14.51 -16.09 1.39
CA LEU A 339 -14.83 -17.25 0.56
C LEU A 339 -14.05 -18.46 1.08
N ARG A 340 -14.59 -19.67 0.89
CA ARG A 340 -13.95 -20.88 1.44
C ARG A 340 -12.77 -21.31 0.57
N GLU A 341 -13.00 -21.34 -0.73
CA GLU A 341 -12.03 -21.78 -1.73
C GLU A 341 -12.39 -21.17 -3.10
N LEU A 342 -11.42 -20.55 -3.75
CA LEU A 342 -11.49 -20.16 -5.16
C LEU A 342 -11.16 -21.37 -6.03
N THR A 343 -12.03 -21.67 -7.00
CA THR A 343 -11.94 -22.85 -7.87
C THR A 343 -12.07 -22.47 -9.34
N GLY A 344 -11.72 -23.38 -10.26
CA GLY A 344 -11.83 -23.10 -11.69
C GLY A 344 -10.98 -21.91 -12.12
N SER A 345 -11.59 -20.89 -12.70
CA SER A 345 -10.96 -19.63 -13.08
C SER A 345 -11.43 -18.45 -12.21
N ALA A 346 -11.80 -18.70 -10.95
CA ALA A 346 -12.41 -17.70 -10.10
C ALA A 346 -11.55 -16.45 -9.91
N SER A 347 -12.20 -15.27 -9.91
CA SER A 347 -11.56 -13.98 -9.70
C SER A 347 -12.15 -13.27 -8.49
N VAL A 348 -11.31 -12.64 -7.68
CA VAL A 348 -11.72 -11.67 -6.65
C VAL A 348 -10.89 -10.42 -6.84
N LYS A 349 -11.55 -9.27 -7.00
CA LYS A 349 -10.85 -8.03 -7.31
C LYS A 349 -11.47 -6.78 -6.69
N ASP A 350 -10.63 -5.75 -6.56
CA ASP A 350 -11.02 -4.39 -6.22
C ASP A 350 -11.85 -4.32 -4.92
N LEU A 351 -11.39 -4.99 -3.86
CA LEU A 351 -12.18 -5.22 -2.64
C LEU A 351 -11.41 -4.77 -1.38
N ILE A 352 -12.07 -3.96 -0.55
CA ILE A 352 -11.57 -3.63 0.79
C ILE A 352 -12.32 -4.51 1.81
N ILE A 353 -11.59 -5.16 2.71
CA ILE A 353 -12.18 -6.02 3.74
C ILE A 353 -11.65 -5.66 5.12
N GLY A 354 -12.54 -5.50 6.08
CA GLY A 354 -12.25 -5.42 7.50
C GLY A 354 -12.25 -4.02 8.14
N SER A 355 -12.34 -2.93 7.37
CA SER A 355 -12.32 -1.55 7.87
C SER A 355 -13.49 -0.72 7.31
N SER A 356 -14.09 0.11 8.18
CA SER A 356 -15.26 0.95 7.87
C SER A 356 -14.90 2.27 7.16
N ASP A 357 -13.78 2.89 7.54
CA ASP A 357 -13.21 4.03 6.80
C ASP A 357 -12.49 3.57 5.52
N GLY A 358 -11.87 2.37 5.54
CA GLY A 358 -11.07 1.81 4.45
C GLY A 358 -9.59 2.23 4.48
N GLU A 359 -9.16 2.90 5.55
CA GLU A 359 -7.84 3.51 5.73
C GLU A 359 -7.14 3.01 7.00
N THR A 360 -7.89 2.71 8.07
CA THR A 360 -7.34 2.34 9.39
C THR A 360 -7.63 0.89 9.78
N TYR A 361 -6.72 0.32 10.58
CA TYR A 361 -6.88 -0.99 11.22
C TYR A 361 -7.40 -0.81 12.65
N ASP A 362 -8.67 -1.19 12.89
CA ASP A 362 -9.33 -1.06 14.19
C ASP A 362 -9.32 -2.36 15.03
N GLY A 363 -9.00 -3.50 14.41
CA GLY A 363 -8.98 -4.81 15.05
C GLY A 363 -10.36 -5.45 15.28
N GLN A 364 -11.47 -4.85 14.83
CA GLN A 364 -12.82 -5.39 15.04
C GLN A 364 -13.11 -6.61 14.16
N SER A 365 -12.82 -6.51 12.86
CA SER A 365 -13.07 -7.57 11.90
C SER A 365 -12.11 -8.75 12.10
N ILE A 366 -12.63 -9.98 12.08
CA ILE A 366 -11.87 -11.19 12.40
C ILE A 366 -12.19 -12.38 11.48
N ILE A 367 -11.13 -13.03 11.01
CA ILE A 367 -11.15 -14.28 10.24
C ILE A 367 -10.38 -15.32 11.05
N LYS A 368 -11.12 -16.18 11.78
CA LYS A 368 -10.57 -17.11 12.75
C LYS A 368 -10.69 -18.57 12.30
N HIS A 369 -9.55 -19.24 12.18
CA HIS A 369 -9.49 -20.69 12.18
C HIS A 369 -9.52 -21.19 13.62
N SER A 370 -10.58 -21.92 13.95
CA SER A 370 -10.79 -22.62 15.22
C SER A 370 -10.22 -24.04 15.17
N LYS A 371 -10.16 -24.70 16.33
CA LYS A 371 -9.57 -26.03 16.50
C LYS A 371 -9.89 -27.02 15.36
N SER A 372 -8.83 -27.50 14.72
CA SER A 372 -8.88 -28.45 13.62
C SER A 372 -9.51 -29.78 14.01
N ALA A 373 -10.22 -30.41 13.07
CA ALA A 373 -10.84 -31.72 13.28
C ALA A 373 -9.83 -32.88 13.42
N ASN A 374 -8.61 -32.73 12.91
CA ASN A 374 -7.49 -33.67 13.09
C ASN A 374 -6.14 -32.98 12.83
N ASN A 375 -5.02 -33.65 13.18
CA ASN A 375 -3.67 -33.06 13.08
C ASN A 375 -2.93 -33.45 11.78
N TYR A 376 -3.58 -34.16 10.85
CA TYR A 376 -2.96 -34.65 9.60
C TYR A 376 -3.33 -33.79 8.39
N THR A 377 -4.52 -33.19 8.40
CA THR A 377 -5.06 -32.35 7.34
C THR A 377 -4.44 -30.95 7.41
N TRP A 378 -4.25 -30.33 6.24
CA TRP A 378 -3.88 -28.92 6.15
C TRP A 378 -5.13 -28.04 6.17
N TYR A 379 -5.11 -27.03 7.05
CA TYR A 379 -6.15 -26.02 7.21
C TYR A 379 -5.63 -24.66 6.75
N TYR A 380 -6.53 -23.80 6.28
CA TYR A 380 -6.15 -22.57 5.58
C TYR A 380 -6.95 -21.38 6.10
N ALA A 381 -6.26 -20.27 6.34
CA ALA A 381 -6.87 -19.02 6.77
C ALA A 381 -6.33 -17.83 5.96
N GLY A 382 -7.22 -16.98 5.47
CA GLY A 382 -6.89 -15.67 4.92
C GLY A 382 -8.15 -14.89 4.57
N ALA A 383 -8.06 -13.56 4.51
CA ALA A 383 -9.24 -12.71 4.43
C ALA A 383 -10.14 -13.03 3.23
N ILE A 384 -9.55 -13.44 2.10
CA ILE A 384 -10.30 -13.93 0.95
C ILE A 384 -10.57 -15.44 1.07
N ALA A 385 -9.57 -16.31 0.88
CA ALA A 385 -9.81 -17.75 0.74
C ALA A 385 -8.55 -18.63 0.78
N LYS A 386 -8.76 -19.95 0.62
CA LYS A 386 -7.85 -20.83 -0.15
C LYS A 386 -8.00 -20.55 -1.65
N ALA A 387 -6.92 -20.58 -2.42
CA ALA A 387 -6.96 -20.48 -3.88
C ALA A 387 -6.56 -21.78 -4.58
N SER A 388 -7.26 -22.09 -5.67
CA SER A 388 -7.07 -23.24 -6.56
C SER A 388 -7.54 -22.92 -7.99
N GLY A 389 -7.24 -23.81 -8.95
CA GLY A 389 -7.45 -23.56 -10.38
C GLY A 389 -6.64 -22.38 -10.93
N SER A 390 -7.01 -21.84 -12.10
CA SER A 390 -6.43 -20.65 -12.71
C SER A 390 -7.02 -19.35 -12.13
N SER A 391 -7.13 -19.28 -10.79
CA SER A 391 -7.77 -18.17 -10.10
C SER A 391 -6.90 -16.91 -10.09
N THR A 392 -7.52 -15.76 -9.81
CA THR A 392 -6.86 -14.45 -9.71
C THR A 392 -7.37 -13.69 -8.49
N VAL A 393 -6.45 -13.09 -7.72
CA VAL A 393 -6.77 -12.18 -6.62
C VAL A 393 -5.99 -10.88 -6.87
N SER A 394 -6.69 -9.77 -7.09
CA SER A 394 -6.06 -8.52 -7.51
C SER A 394 -6.66 -7.28 -6.84
N ASN A 395 -5.84 -6.32 -6.41
CA ASN A 395 -6.31 -5.07 -5.79
C ASN A 395 -7.20 -5.30 -4.54
N VAL A 396 -6.84 -6.30 -3.72
CA VAL A 396 -7.55 -6.59 -2.46
C VAL A 396 -6.79 -5.98 -1.28
N THR A 397 -7.48 -5.21 -0.45
CA THR A 397 -6.91 -4.63 0.78
C THR A 397 -7.56 -5.24 2.01
N ASN A 398 -6.77 -5.87 2.89
CA ASN A 398 -7.25 -6.46 4.14
C ASN A 398 -6.85 -5.66 5.38
N PHE A 399 -7.84 -5.34 6.20
CA PHE A 399 -7.72 -4.84 7.57
C PHE A 399 -8.23 -5.85 8.61
N ALA A 400 -8.89 -6.95 8.23
CA ALA A 400 -9.36 -7.94 9.17
C ALA A 400 -8.19 -8.73 9.80
N THR A 401 -8.29 -9.04 11.10
CA THR A 401 -7.33 -9.93 11.77
C THR A 401 -7.49 -11.35 11.25
N VAL A 402 -6.41 -11.98 10.78
CA VAL A 402 -6.40 -13.39 10.39
C VAL A 402 -5.69 -14.21 11.46
N GLU A 403 -6.41 -15.10 12.15
CA GLU A 403 -5.89 -15.82 13.32
C GLU A 403 -6.14 -17.34 13.24
N VAL A 404 -5.12 -18.13 13.59
CA VAL A 404 -5.28 -19.53 14.01
C VAL A 404 -5.32 -19.59 15.54
N ALA A 405 -6.38 -20.19 16.09
CA ALA A 405 -6.65 -20.29 17.52
C ALA A 405 -5.58 -21.08 18.30
N SER A 406 -5.41 -20.75 19.58
CA SER A 406 -4.38 -21.37 20.43
C SER A 406 -4.67 -22.80 20.86
N ASP A 407 -5.95 -23.22 20.83
CA ASP A 407 -6.37 -24.59 21.09
C ASP A 407 -6.33 -25.49 19.84
N ASP A 408 -5.91 -24.94 18.70
CA ASP A 408 -5.63 -25.71 17.50
C ASP A 408 -4.33 -26.52 17.63
N THR A 409 -4.38 -27.72 17.08
CA THR A 409 -3.27 -28.68 17.03
C THR A 409 -2.98 -29.18 15.61
N GLY A 410 -3.66 -28.62 14.60
CA GLY A 410 -3.51 -28.96 13.19
C GLY A 410 -2.40 -28.20 12.46
N LYS A 411 -2.13 -28.64 11.22
CA LYS A 411 -1.20 -27.97 10.31
C LYS A 411 -1.94 -26.83 9.60
N SER A 412 -1.42 -25.61 9.70
CA SER A 412 -2.08 -24.42 9.15
C SER A 412 -1.22 -23.68 8.12
N ARG A 413 -1.88 -23.15 7.08
CA ARG A 413 -1.29 -22.20 6.13
C ARG A 413 -2.09 -20.91 6.18
N VAL A 414 -1.43 -19.81 6.54
CA VAL A 414 -2.08 -18.56 6.96
C VAL A 414 -1.52 -17.41 6.13
N GLY A 415 -2.38 -16.65 5.48
CA GLY A 415 -2.03 -15.44 4.74
C GLY A 415 -2.98 -14.32 5.10
N GLY A 416 -2.56 -13.06 5.14
CA GLY A 416 -3.50 -11.95 5.35
C GLY A 416 -4.60 -11.91 4.27
N ILE A 417 -4.26 -12.25 3.02
CA ILE A 417 -5.21 -12.32 1.90
C ILE A 417 -5.57 -13.77 1.56
N VAL A 418 -4.57 -14.62 1.31
CA VAL A 418 -4.76 -16.00 0.82
C VAL A 418 -3.96 -16.99 1.68
N GLY A 419 -4.65 -17.96 2.30
CA GLY A 419 -3.99 -18.94 3.17
C GLY A 419 -3.09 -19.94 2.42
N ASN A 420 -3.52 -20.36 1.23
CA ASN A 420 -2.85 -21.39 0.43
C ASN A 420 -3.20 -21.23 -1.05
N TRP A 421 -2.23 -21.39 -1.93
CA TRP A 421 -2.42 -21.54 -3.38
C TRP A 421 -1.66 -22.77 -3.89
N ASN A 422 -2.32 -23.66 -4.64
CA ASN A 422 -1.73 -24.92 -5.11
C ASN A 422 -1.92 -25.18 -6.62
N SER A 423 -2.04 -24.10 -7.39
CA SER A 423 -2.32 -24.10 -8.83
C SER A 423 -1.89 -22.77 -9.42
N THR A 424 -1.57 -22.75 -10.72
CA THR A 424 -1.18 -21.52 -11.45
C THR A 424 -2.19 -20.41 -11.24
N GLY A 425 -1.76 -19.21 -10.83
CA GLY A 425 -2.68 -18.08 -10.60
C GLY A 425 -1.96 -16.74 -10.66
N THR A 426 -2.65 -15.66 -10.27
CA THR A 426 -2.03 -14.33 -10.16
C THR A 426 -2.49 -13.65 -8.88
N LEU A 427 -1.52 -13.23 -8.06
CA LEU A 427 -1.73 -12.39 -6.88
C LEU A 427 -1.07 -11.04 -7.15
N LYS A 428 -1.88 -9.97 -7.28
CA LYS A 428 -1.41 -8.66 -7.73
C LYS A 428 -1.96 -7.51 -6.89
N GLY A 429 -1.17 -6.49 -6.57
CA GLY A 429 -1.70 -5.23 -6.03
C GLY A 429 -2.41 -5.38 -4.68
N CYS A 430 -2.16 -6.47 -3.96
CA CYS A 430 -2.88 -6.81 -2.73
C CYS A 430 -2.11 -6.32 -1.50
N THR A 431 -2.83 -5.70 -0.56
CA THR A 431 -2.25 -5.06 0.62
C THR A 431 -2.85 -5.62 1.90
N ASN A 432 -2.02 -5.96 2.88
CA ASN A 432 -2.46 -6.39 4.21
C ASN A 432 -2.05 -5.40 5.31
N TYR A 433 -3.03 -4.82 6.00
CA TYR A 433 -2.87 -4.03 7.22
C TYR A 433 -3.27 -4.82 8.48
N GLY A 434 -4.17 -5.81 8.35
CA GLY A 434 -4.65 -6.62 9.48
C GLY A 434 -3.56 -7.51 10.08
N ALA A 435 -3.62 -7.75 11.40
CA ALA A 435 -2.67 -8.64 12.05
C ALA A 435 -2.84 -10.11 11.59
N VAL A 436 -1.72 -10.79 11.34
CA VAL A 436 -1.68 -12.22 10.97
C VAL A 436 -1.06 -13.01 12.12
N ARG A 437 -1.83 -13.93 12.71
CA ARG A 437 -1.46 -14.63 13.95
C ARG A 437 -1.59 -16.15 13.83
N ASN A 438 -0.58 -16.87 14.29
CA ASN A 438 -0.66 -18.32 14.48
C ASN A 438 -0.36 -18.67 15.94
N ASN A 439 -1.42 -18.89 16.73
CA ASN A 439 -1.33 -19.07 18.17
C ASN A 439 -1.29 -20.54 18.61
N ALA A 440 -1.38 -21.49 17.67
CA ALA A 440 -1.54 -22.93 17.92
C ALA A 440 -0.44 -23.54 18.80
N ALA A 441 -0.82 -24.43 19.73
CA ALA A 441 0.05 -24.79 20.86
C ALA A 441 1.03 -25.96 20.60
N THR A 442 0.67 -26.97 19.78
CA THR A 442 1.44 -28.22 19.47
C THR A 442 0.58 -29.11 18.56
N THR A 443 1.05 -30.06 17.73
CA THR A 443 2.36 -30.68 17.46
C THR A 443 2.46 -31.08 15.98
N GLY A 444 3.62 -30.87 15.34
CA GLY A 444 4.13 -31.83 14.35
C GLY A 444 4.80 -33.02 15.07
N GLN A 445 4.91 -34.19 14.45
CA GLN A 445 5.69 -35.30 15.03
C GLN A 445 7.15 -34.85 15.23
N ALA A 446 7.70 -35.01 16.44
CA ALA A 446 9.05 -34.57 16.75
C ALA A 446 10.10 -35.38 15.95
N GLY A 447 11.06 -34.69 15.32
CA GLY A 447 12.23 -35.33 14.70
C GLY A 447 12.20 -35.51 13.18
N GLN A 448 11.49 -34.65 12.43
CA GLN A 448 11.61 -34.60 10.96
C GLN A 448 11.96 -33.19 10.46
N SER A 449 12.86 -33.12 9.48
CA SER A 449 13.54 -31.88 9.04
C SER A 449 12.93 -31.21 7.80
N ASP A 450 11.83 -31.72 7.24
CA ASP A 450 11.23 -31.19 6.01
C ASP A 450 10.05 -30.26 6.31
N ALA A 451 10.27 -28.96 6.02
CA ALA A 451 9.29 -27.88 6.14
C ALA A 451 7.96 -28.14 5.40
N THR A 452 7.97 -28.92 4.31
CA THR A 452 6.77 -29.22 3.52
C THR A 452 5.81 -30.21 4.18
N THR A 453 6.29 -30.99 5.16
CA THR A 453 5.55 -32.18 5.63
C THR A 453 4.74 -31.94 6.89
N ASN A 454 5.22 -31.13 7.84
CA ASN A 454 4.70 -31.16 9.22
C ASN A 454 4.51 -29.81 9.94
N GLY A 455 4.90 -28.67 9.36
CA GLY A 455 4.87 -27.40 10.09
C GLY A 455 3.91 -26.33 9.56
N SER A 456 3.61 -25.34 10.39
CA SER A 456 2.76 -24.21 10.00
C SER A 456 3.52 -23.23 9.08
N LEU A 457 2.80 -22.62 8.15
CA LEU A 457 3.34 -21.71 7.12
C LEU A 457 2.54 -20.41 7.16
N VAL A 458 3.19 -19.27 7.40
CA VAL A 458 2.52 -17.99 7.67
C VAL A 458 3.10 -16.89 6.80
N GLY A 459 2.27 -16.10 6.14
CA GLY A 459 2.65 -14.91 5.36
C GLY A 459 1.76 -13.71 5.68
N GLY A 460 2.27 -12.48 5.62
CA GLY A 460 1.41 -11.30 5.77
C GLY A 460 0.43 -11.12 4.61
N VAL A 461 0.73 -11.60 3.41
CA VAL A 461 -0.21 -11.62 2.27
C VAL A 461 -0.63 -13.05 1.91
N LEU A 462 0.34 -13.96 1.78
CA LEU A 462 0.15 -15.31 1.25
C LEU A 462 0.87 -16.37 2.10
N GLY A 463 0.14 -17.37 2.61
CA GLY A 463 0.73 -18.41 3.47
C GLY A 463 1.65 -19.38 2.72
N PHE A 464 1.22 -19.87 1.56
CA PHE A 464 1.92 -20.94 0.83
C PHE A 464 1.58 -21.01 -0.66
N PHE A 465 2.57 -21.41 -1.46
CA PHE A 465 2.50 -21.55 -2.91
C PHE A 465 3.21 -22.84 -3.40
N ASP A 466 2.55 -23.70 -4.19
CA ASP A 466 3.10 -25.00 -4.72
C ASP A 466 3.07 -25.11 -6.26
N VAL A 467 3.18 -23.99 -6.95
CA VAL A 467 3.28 -23.90 -8.41
C VAL A 467 4.16 -22.71 -8.78
N ARG A 468 4.64 -22.63 -10.02
CA ARG A 468 5.32 -21.42 -10.50
C ARG A 468 4.26 -20.39 -10.88
N SER A 469 4.27 -19.20 -10.30
CA SER A 469 3.45 -18.05 -10.76
C SER A 469 4.12 -16.72 -10.38
N THR A 470 3.36 -15.63 -10.43
CA THR A 470 3.82 -14.28 -10.10
C THR A 470 3.04 -13.74 -8.89
N ILE A 471 3.79 -13.25 -7.91
CA ILE A 471 3.29 -12.36 -6.85
C ILE A 471 3.90 -10.99 -7.15
N GLU A 472 3.08 -10.01 -7.50
CA GLU A 472 3.56 -8.68 -7.90
C GLU A 472 2.81 -7.54 -7.21
N ASP A 473 3.54 -6.46 -6.90
CA ASP A 473 2.98 -5.22 -6.37
C ASP A 473 2.20 -5.43 -5.04
N CYS A 474 2.66 -6.35 -4.19
CA CYS A 474 1.98 -6.74 -2.93
C CYS A 474 2.66 -6.17 -1.69
N SER A 475 1.88 -5.64 -0.75
CA SER A 475 2.39 -4.96 0.45
C SER A 475 1.86 -5.57 1.75
N ASN A 476 2.70 -5.64 2.78
CA ASN A 476 2.28 -5.97 4.14
C ASN A 476 2.71 -4.91 5.16
N TYR A 477 1.73 -4.32 5.84
CA TYR A 477 1.89 -3.39 6.96
C TYR A 477 1.49 -4.04 8.29
N GLY A 478 0.64 -5.07 8.28
CA GLY A 478 0.17 -5.77 9.47
C GLY A 478 1.26 -6.64 10.12
N PRO A 479 1.29 -6.79 11.45
CA PRO A 479 2.25 -7.65 12.11
C PRO A 479 1.97 -9.13 11.84
N VAL A 480 3.02 -9.90 11.53
CA VAL A 480 3.00 -11.34 11.25
C VAL A 480 3.67 -12.07 12.40
N THR A 481 2.89 -12.67 13.29
CA THR A 481 3.38 -13.21 14.57
C THR A 481 2.98 -14.66 14.80
N THR A 482 3.86 -15.45 15.43
CA THR A 482 3.53 -16.82 15.83
C THR A 482 4.27 -17.29 17.08
N VAL A 483 3.56 -18.06 17.89
CA VAL A 483 4.06 -18.75 19.10
C VAL A 483 4.12 -20.27 18.92
N ASN A 484 3.74 -20.78 17.74
CA ASN A 484 3.62 -22.22 17.48
C ASN A 484 5.02 -22.88 17.33
N PRO A 485 5.38 -23.88 18.16
CA PRO A 485 6.71 -24.50 18.16
C PRO A 485 6.98 -25.42 16.95
N GLY A 486 5.95 -25.76 16.18
CA GLY A 486 6.04 -26.53 14.94
C GLY A 486 5.93 -25.66 13.68
N VAL A 487 6.29 -24.39 13.71
CA VAL A 487 6.30 -23.54 12.50
C VAL A 487 7.56 -23.80 11.68
N SER A 488 7.42 -23.79 10.35
CA SER A 488 8.56 -23.95 9.44
C SER A 488 8.89 -22.67 8.65
N ALA A 489 7.91 -21.80 8.39
CA ALA A 489 8.06 -20.65 7.50
C ALA A 489 7.18 -19.46 7.93
N ILE A 490 7.77 -18.27 8.08
CA ILE A 490 7.09 -17.02 8.51
C ILE A 490 7.59 -15.84 7.67
N GLY A 491 6.76 -15.36 6.74
CA GLY A 491 7.09 -14.31 5.80
C GLY A 491 6.31 -13.02 6.05
N GLY A 492 6.93 -11.86 5.85
CA GLY A 492 6.18 -10.60 5.83
C GLY A 492 5.22 -10.53 4.63
N VAL A 493 5.59 -11.06 3.46
CA VAL A 493 4.68 -11.16 2.29
C VAL A 493 4.25 -12.60 2.04
N VAL A 494 5.21 -13.50 1.80
CA VAL A 494 4.97 -14.91 1.45
C VAL A 494 5.62 -15.83 2.48
N GLY A 495 4.84 -16.72 3.09
CA GLY A 495 5.38 -17.73 4.01
C GLY A 495 6.33 -18.69 3.29
N TYR A 496 5.81 -19.44 2.32
CA TYR A 496 6.57 -20.48 1.62
C TYR A 496 6.21 -20.54 0.14
N ASP A 497 7.21 -20.50 -0.75
CA ASP A 497 7.07 -20.78 -2.18
C ASP A 497 7.91 -22.02 -2.56
N GLY A 498 7.24 -23.03 -3.11
CA GLY A 498 7.82 -24.37 -3.32
C GLY A 498 8.24 -24.71 -4.74
N ARG A 499 7.98 -23.86 -5.75
CA ARG A 499 8.21 -24.18 -7.17
C ARG A 499 8.87 -23.05 -7.97
N GLY A 500 9.56 -22.14 -7.30
CA GLY A 500 10.35 -21.11 -7.96
C GLY A 500 9.49 -20.07 -8.66
N SER A 501 8.60 -19.41 -7.93
CA SER A 501 7.78 -18.30 -8.43
C SER A 501 8.62 -17.04 -8.71
N THR A 502 7.97 -15.99 -9.21
CA THR A 502 8.53 -14.63 -9.29
C THR A 502 7.81 -13.77 -8.27
N VAL A 503 8.54 -13.31 -7.24
CA VAL A 503 8.05 -12.35 -6.24
C VAL A 503 8.73 -11.02 -6.56
N LYS A 504 7.98 -10.00 -6.98
CA LYS A 504 8.56 -8.71 -7.40
C LYS A 504 7.76 -7.51 -6.92
N ASN A 505 8.42 -6.36 -6.77
CA ASN A 505 7.79 -5.11 -6.31
C ASN A 505 7.01 -5.29 -4.99
N CYS A 506 7.44 -6.21 -4.13
CA CYS A 506 6.75 -6.52 -2.89
C CYS A 506 7.38 -5.77 -1.71
N THR A 507 6.55 -5.28 -0.79
CA THR A 507 7.05 -4.55 0.40
C THR A 507 6.54 -5.15 1.70
N ASN A 508 7.35 -5.04 2.75
CA ASN A 508 6.95 -5.37 4.11
C ASN A 508 7.42 -4.31 5.11
N ASP A 509 6.45 -3.61 5.69
CA ASP A 509 6.63 -2.63 6.76
C ASP A 509 6.22 -3.22 8.13
N GLY A 510 5.46 -4.32 8.15
CA GLY A 510 4.99 -4.99 9.37
C GLY A 510 6.06 -5.83 10.10
N GLU A 511 6.02 -5.91 11.43
CA GLU A 511 6.92 -6.79 12.20
C GLU A 511 6.68 -8.27 11.86
N VAL A 512 7.76 -9.02 11.58
CA VAL A 512 7.72 -10.47 11.35
C VAL A 512 8.41 -11.19 12.52
N LYS A 513 7.66 -11.99 13.28
CA LYS A 513 8.07 -12.44 14.62
C LYS A 513 7.79 -13.91 14.90
N HIS A 514 8.84 -14.66 15.25
CA HIS A 514 8.73 -16.01 15.82
C HIS A 514 9.06 -16.02 17.33
N GLN A 515 8.15 -16.56 18.15
CA GLN A 515 8.21 -16.44 19.61
C GLN A 515 8.25 -17.77 20.39
N ALA A 516 8.26 -18.93 19.73
CA ALA A 516 8.36 -20.21 20.42
C ALA A 516 9.77 -20.42 20.99
N GLN A 517 9.89 -20.80 22.27
CA GLN A 517 11.20 -20.96 22.94
C GLN A 517 11.91 -22.28 22.58
N THR A 518 11.14 -23.32 22.25
CA THR A 518 11.61 -24.66 21.87
C THR A 518 10.97 -25.03 20.54
N LEU A 519 11.78 -25.44 19.56
CA LEU A 519 11.31 -25.78 18.22
C LEU A 519 11.12 -27.28 18.05
N MET A 520 10.26 -27.65 17.11
CA MET A 520 10.01 -29.02 16.66
C MET A 520 10.45 -29.29 15.21
N ALA A 521 10.84 -28.25 14.47
CA ALA A 521 11.27 -28.30 13.08
C ALA A 521 12.23 -27.12 12.77
N ASP A 522 12.96 -27.23 11.65
CA ASP A 522 13.73 -26.10 11.09
C ASP A 522 12.80 -24.92 10.79
N THR A 523 13.18 -23.72 11.22
CA THR A 523 12.35 -22.51 11.10
C THR A 523 13.05 -21.46 10.24
N ALA A 524 12.36 -21.00 9.20
CA ALA A 524 12.77 -19.86 8.37
C ALA A 524 11.85 -18.65 8.58
N VAL A 525 12.45 -17.48 8.77
CA VAL A 525 11.78 -16.19 8.93
C VAL A 525 12.35 -15.21 7.90
N GLY A 526 11.48 -14.54 7.15
CA GLY A 526 11.85 -13.63 6.06
C GLY A 526 10.98 -12.38 6.03
N GLY A 527 11.55 -11.20 5.80
CA GLY A 527 10.74 -9.99 5.61
C GLY A 527 9.87 -10.02 4.36
N ILE A 528 10.33 -10.62 3.26
CA ILE A 528 9.52 -10.81 2.04
C ILE A 528 9.07 -12.27 1.90
N VAL A 529 10.00 -13.21 1.70
CA VAL A 529 9.71 -14.64 1.51
C VAL A 529 10.46 -15.48 2.54
N ALA A 530 9.76 -16.13 3.47
CA ALA A 530 10.45 -16.91 4.50
C ALA A 530 11.25 -18.08 3.92
N TYR A 531 10.60 -18.84 3.03
CA TYR A 531 11.17 -20.04 2.42
C TYR A 531 10.92 -20.02 0.91
N ALA A 532 11.96 -19.68 0.14
CA ALA A 532 11.95 -19.53 -1.31
C ALA A 532 12.67 -20.72 -1.96
N LYS A 533 11.93 -21.65 -2.55
CA LYS A 533 12.47 -22.89 -3.14
C LYS A 533 12.04 -23.06 -4.60
N GLY A 534 13.01 -23.20 -5.48
CA GLY A 534 12.85 -23.53 -6.90
C GLY A 534 13.22 -24.98 -7.22
N ALA A 535 13.61 -25.21 -8.47
CA ALA A 535 14.14 -26.49 -8.94
C ALA A 535 15.35 -26.25 -9.86
N SER A 536 16.23 -27.26 -9.97
CA SER A 536 17.49 -27.15 -10.74
C SER A 536 17.32 -26.81 -12.23
N SER A 537 16.16 -27.12 -12.82
CA SER A 537 15.82 -26.74 -14.19
C SER A 537 15.18 -25.35 -14.33
N THR A 538 14.64 -24.79 -13.24
CA THR A 538 13.84 -23.55 -13.29
C THR A 538 13.96 -22.78 -11.97
N PHE A 539 14.84 -21.77 -11.94
CA PHE A 539 15.03 -20.91 -10.78
C PHE A 539 13.81 -20.01 -10.52
N GLY A 540 13.50 -19.78 -9.25
CA GLY A 540 12.63 -18.66 -8.84
C GLY A 540 13.40 -17.35 -8.72
N SER A 541 12.70 -16.25 -8.44
CA SER A 541 13.34 -14.96 -8.19
C SER A 541 12.56 -14.03 -7.27
N ILE A 542 13.24 -13.45 -6.27
CA ILE A 542 12.78 -12.27 -5.52
C ILE A 542 13.44 -11.05 -6.17
N GLN A 543 12.67 -10.05 -6.59
CA GLN A 543 13.17 -8.90 -7.35
C GLN A 543 12.61 -7.59 -6.79
N THR A 544 13.40 -6.51 -6.76
CA THR A 544 12.89 -5.14 -6.57
C THR A 544 11.96 -5.00 -5.35
N SER A 545 12.28 -5.70 -4.25
CA SER A 545 11.40 -5.86 -3.08
C SER A 545 12.08 -5.37 -1.80
N SER A 546 11.33 -4.71 -0.91
CA SER A 546 11.90 -3.97 0.24
C SER A 546 11.24 -4.30 1.58
N ASN A 547 12.06 -4.55 2.59
CA ASN A 547 11.60 -4.80 3.97
C ASN A 547 12.05 -3.67 4.91
N SER A 548 11.10 -2.93 5.50
CA SER A 548 11.37 -2.02 6.62
C SER A 548 10.90 -2.57 7.96
N GLY A 549 10.01 -3.58 7.96
CA GLY A 549 9.53 -4.23 9.17
C GLY A 549 10.62 -5.00 9.90
N ALA A 550 10.66 -4.95 11.23
CA ALA A 550 11.63 -5.72 12.01
C ALA A 550 11.39 -7.23 11.85
N VAL A 551 12.46 -8.01 11.63
CA VAL A 551 12.39 -9.46 11.46
C VAL A 551 13.11 -10.12 12.63
N SER A 552 12.40 -10.90 13.44
CA SER A 552 12.97 -11.51 14.64
C SER A 552 12.51 -12.94 14.92
N ALA A 553 13.42 -13.72 15.51
CA ALA A 553 13.12 -15.07 15.96
C ALA A 553 13.77 -15.39 17.32
N CYS A 554 13.10 -16.28 18.06
CA CYS A 554 13.72 -17.09 19.10
C CYS A 554 13.59 -18.59 18.75
N GLY A 555 13.84 -19.47 19.72
CA GLY A 555 13.68 -20.92 19.53
C GLY A 555 14.99 -21.68 19.64
N ASN A 556 14.94 -22.96 19.98
CA ASN A 556 16.10 -23.82 20.12
C ASN A 556 15.80 -25.23 19.61
N SER A 557 16.85 -26.04 19.44
CA SER A 557 16.84 -27.48 19.10
C SER A 557 16.82 -27.85 17.61
N PHE A 558 16.46 -26.91 16.72
CA PHE A 558 16.49 -27.04 15.26
C PHE A 558 17.23 -25.87 14.59
N VAL A 559 17.44 -25.91 13.27
CA VAL A 559 18.09 -24.81 12.54
C VAL A 559 17.16 -23.60 12.50
N ILE A 560 17.70 -22.42 12.79
CA ILE A 560 16.98 -21.15 12.71
C ILE A 560 17.62 -20.28 11.64
N ARG A 561 16.77 -19.69 10.79
CA ARG A 561 17.17 -18.90 9.62
C ARG A 561 16.38 -17.59 9.62
N VAL A 562 17.03 -16.46 9.84
CA VAL A 562 16.37 -15.14 9.94
C VAL A 562 16.95 -14.18 8.89
N GLY A 563 16.15 -13.81 7.90
CA GLY A 563 16.56 -12.94 6.80
C GLY A 563 15.69 -11.70 6.70
N GLY A 564 16.28 -10.52 6.50
CA GLY A 564 15.50 -9.31 6.23
C GLY A 564 14.70 -9.39 4.92
N VAL A 565 15.17 -10.17 3.93
CA VAL A 565 14.39 -10.49 2.71
C VAL A 565 13.95 -11.95 2.71
N SER A 566 14.86 -12.90 2.93
CA SER A 566 14.56 -14.33 2.89
C SER A 566 15.31 -15.18 3.94
N GLY A 567 14.59 -16.08 4.62
CA GLY A 567 15.18 -17.01 5.59
C GLY A 567 15.90 -18.17 4.90
N TYR A 568 15.24 -18.85 3.97
CA TYR A 568 15.78 -19.98 3.22
C TYR A 568 15.62 -19.75 1.72
N THR A 569 16.72 -19.85 0.97
CA THR A 569 16.77 -19.57 -0.47
C THR A 569 17.44 -20.75 -1.18
N ASP A 570 16.75 -21.43 -2.10
CA ASP A 570 17.24 -22.64 -2.79
C ASP A 570 16.74 -22.67 -4.23
N TYR A 571 17.65 -22.78 -5.21
CA TYR A 571 17.34 -22.56 -6.64
C TYR A 571 16.52 -21.27 -6.89
N TYR A 572 16.93 -20.17 -6.26
CA TYR A 572 16.19 -18.91 -6.24
C TYR A 572 17.15 -17.73 -6.27
N ASN A 573 16.98 -16.82 -7.22
CA ASN A 573 17.79 -15.60 -7.27
C ASN A 573 17.14 -14.49 -6.45
N VAL A 574 17.96 -13.58 -5.90
CA VAL A 574 17.47 -12.42 -5.14
C VAL A 574 18.18 -11.20 -5.70
N SER A 575 17.46 -10.32 -6.39
CA SER A 575 18.03 -9.14 -7.03
C SER A 575 17.35 -7.85 -6.61
N ASP A 576 18.12 -6.76 -6.52
CA ASP A 576 17.60 -5.39 -6.39
C ASP A 576 16.69 -5.22 -5.15
N CYS A 577 16.91 -6.04 -4.12
CA CYS A 577 16.13 -6.06 -2.89
C CYS A 577 16.81 -5.27 -1.78
N SER A 578 16.02 -4.66 -0.89
CA SER A 578 16.53 -3.89 0.24
C SER A 578 15.94 -4.30 1.59
N ASN A 579 16.71 -4.08 2.65
CA ASN A 579 16.25 -4.27 4.02
C ASN A 579 16.69 -3.09 4.91
N SER A 580 15.75 -2.32 5.45
CA SER A 580 15.99 -1.34 6.52
C SER A 580 15.51 -1.82 7.89
N GLY A 581 14.68 -2.88 7.94
CA GLY A 581 14.22 -3.50 9.17
C GLY A 581 15.36 -4.14 9.97
N ALA A 582 15.31 -4.03 11.30
CA ALA A 582 16.26 -4.72 12.17
C ALA A 582 16.06 -6.25 12.07
N VAL A 583 17.15 -6.99 11.84
CA VAL A 583 17.14 -8.46 11.81
C VAL A 583 17.80 -8.99 13.08
N SER A 584 17.08 -9.78 13.87
CA SER A 584 17.56 -10.20 15.18
C SER A 584 17.21 -11.65 15.54
N TYR A 585 18.10 -12.28 16.29
CA TYR A 585 17.84 -13.55 16.97
C TYR A 585 18.13 -13.42 18.46
N SER A 586 17.23 -13.94 19.31
CA SER A 586 17.47 -14.04 20.76
C SER A 586 16.78 -15.24 21.40
N ASN A 587 17.32 -15.79 22.51
CA ASN A 587 16.67 -16.88 23.26
C ASN A 587 17.10 -16.88 24.75
N ALA A 588 16.26 -17.41 25.64
CA ALA A 588 16.63 -17.68 27.03
C ALA A 588 17.56 -18.91 27.20
N SER A 589 17.46 -19.94 26.35
CA SER A 589 18.09 -21.26 26.53
C SER A 589 19.01 -21.69 25.37
N ALA A 590 20.02 -22.51 25.65
CA ALA A 590 21.07 -22.92 24.69
C ALA A 590 21.06 -24.43 24.38
N THR A 591 21.08 -24.81 23.09
CA THR A 591 21.07 -26.22 22.62
C THR A 591 22.02 -26.48 21.42
N THR A 592 21.77 -27.51 20.60
CA THR A 592 22.78 -28.30 19.86
C THR A 592 22.91 -28.07 18.34
N GLN A 593 22.22 -27.08 17.74
CA GLN A 593 22.26 -26.81 16.29
C GLN A 593 22.86 -25.43 15.92
N TYR A 594 22.71 -24.99 14.67
CA TYR A 594 23.24 -23.73 14.14
C TYR A 594 22.14 -22.69 13.82
N ILE A 595 22.54 -21.42 13.84
CA ILE A 595 21.73 -20.25 13.49
C ILE A 595 22.38 -19.60 12.26
N ALA A 596 21.57 -19.27 11.26
CA ALA A 596 21.96 -18.42 10.15
C ALA A 596 21.11 -17.14 10.15
N ILE A 597 21.74 -15.97 10.03
CA ILE A 597 21.04 -14.69 10.13
C ILE A 597 21.69 -13.63 9.24
N ALA A 598 20.89 -12.87 8.48
CA ALA A 598 21.40 -11.75 7.69
C ALA A 598 20.35 -10.72 7.28
N GLY A 599 20.82 -9.55 6.84
CA GLY A 599 19.99 -8.47 6.31
C GLY A 599 19.22 -8.81 5.04
N ILE A 600 19.75 -9.67 4.15
CA ILE A 600 19.06 -10.11 2.93
C ILE A 600 18.66 -11.59 3.02
N CYS A 601 19.59 -12.52 2.81
CA CYS A 601 19.33 -13.95 2.76
C CYS A 601 20.00 -14.70 3.93
N ALA A 602 19.25 -15.28 4.86
CA ALA A 602 19.87 -15.99 5.97
C ALA A 602 20.66 -17.23 5.49
N HIS A 603 20.17 -17.95 4.50
CA HIS A 603 20.86 -19.14 3.95
C HIS A 603 20.51 -19.38 2.48
N THR A 604 21.49 -19.65 1.64
CA THR A 604 21.34 -19.86 0.19
C THR A 604 21.92 -21.23 -0.24
N TYR A 605 21.35 -21.88 -1.28
CA TYR A 605 21.81 -23.18 -1.79
C TYR A 605 21.78 -23.29 -3.33
N HIS A 606 22.56 -24.23 -3.88
CA HIS A 606 22.45 -24.74 -5.25
C HIS A 606 22.36 -23.67 -6.37
N GLY A 607 23.33 -22.75 -6.41
CA GLY A 607 23.53 -21.81 -7.51
C GLY A 607 22.74 -20.50 -7.40
N CYS A 608 22.15 -20.20 -6.24
CA CYS A 608 21.49 -18.91 -6.01
C CYS A 608 22.44 -17.74 -6.26
N ILE A 609 21.96 -16.70 -6.96
CA ILE A 609 22.67 -15.45 -7.17
C ILE A 609 21.94 -14.35 -6.39
N ILE A 610 22.67 -13.66 -5.52
CA ILE A 610 22.21 -12.54 -4.72
C ILE A 610 22.92 -11.31 -5.26
N SER A 611 22.19 -10.41 -5.93
CA SER A 611 22.79 -9.34 -6.74
C SER A 611 22.16 -7.97 -6.50
N SER A 612 22.96 -6.90 -6.45
CA SER A 612 22.45 -5.51 -6.32
C SER A 612 21.56 -5.29 -5.07
N CYS A 613 21.71 -6.11 -4.03
CA CYS A 613 20.89 -6.04 -2.83
C CYS A 613 21.54 -5.16 -1.74
N THR A 614 20.74 -4.39 -1.00
CA THR A 614 21.24 -3.44 0.00
C THR A 614 20.64 -3.66 1.39
N ASN A 615 21.48 -3.96 2.38
CA ASN A 615 21.07 -3.99 3.78
C ASN A 615 21.44 -2.68 4.50
N LEU A 616 20.42 -1.95 4.95
CA LEU A 616 20.51 -0.76 5.80
C LEU A 616 20.27 -1.10 7.29
N GLY A 617 19.44 -2.13 7.56
CA GLY A 617 19.02 -2.50 8.92
C GLY A 617 20.10 -3.22 9.74
N PRO A 618 20.15 -3.05 11.07
CA PRO A 618 21.12 -3.75 11.91
C PRO A 618 20.84 -5.26 11.97
N VAL A 619 21.89 -6.07 12.01
CA VAL A 619 21.85 -7.54 12.12
C VAL A 619 22.47 -7.96 13.46
N SER A 620 21.77 -8.77 14.26
CA SER A 620 22.22 -9.11 15.62
C SER A 620 21.85 -10.50 16.12
N ALA A 621 22.76 -11.14 16.86
CA ALA A 621 22.51 -12.38 17.62
C ALA A 621 23.23 -12.38 18.98
N ASP A 622 22.67 -13.04 20.00
CA ASP A 622 23.15 -12.96 21.39
C ASP A 622 23.43 -14.32 22.08
N LYS A 623 23.37 -15.46 21.37
CA LYS A 623 23.59 -16.82 21.95
C LYS A 623 24.83 -17.54 21.42
N PRO A 624 25.61 -18.23 22.27
CA PRO A 624 26.76 -19.05 21.85
C PRO A 624 26.33 -20.42 21.27
N GLN A 625 25.70 -20.42 20.09
CA GLN A 625 25.52 -21.59 19.22
C GLN A 625 26.43 -21.47 17.99
N VAL A 626 26.34 -22.33 16.98
CA VAL A 626 27.03 -22.06 15.70
C VAL A 626 26.32 -20.89 15.01
N ASN A 627 26.85 -19.68 15.16
CA ASN A 627 26.29 -18.50 14.51
C ASN A 627 26.97 -18.29 13.15
N ARG A 628 26.14 -18.09 12.12
CA ARG A 628 26.55 -17.71 10.76
C ARG A 628 25.84 -16.39 10.42
N VAL A 629 26.50 -15.27 10.73
CA VAL A 629 25.93 -13.91 10.75
C VAL A 629 26.51 -13.11 9.59
N GLY A 630 25.67 -12.63 8.67
CA GLY A 630 26.09 -11.78 7.54
C GLY A 630 25.33 -10.46 7.49
N GLY A 631 25.89 -9.41 6.91
CA GLY A 631 25.10 -8.23 6.54
C GLY A 631 24.18 -8.51 5.35
N ILE A 632 24.65 -9.28 4.37
CA ILE A 632 23.87 -9.69 3.19
C ILE A 632 23.44 -11.16 3.30
N VAL A 633 24.39 -12.09 3.51
CA VAL A 633 24.12 -13.53 3.50
C VAL A 633 24.63 -14.23 4.75
N GLY A 634 23.77 -14.95 5.48
CA GLY A 634 24.18 -15.65 6.71
C GLY A 634 25.06 -16.86 6.40
N THR A 635 24.56 -17.74 5.53
CA THR A 635 25.34 -18.81 4.87
C THR A 635 25.18 -18.75 3.36
N LEU A 636 26.31 -18.65 2.65
CA LEU A 636 26.39 -18.70 1.20
C LEU A 636 26.86 -20.10 0.77
N ASN A 637 25.93 -21.05 0.54
CA ASN A 637 26.29 -22.41 0.13
C ASN A 637 26.16 -22.58 -1.40
N SER A 638 27.26 -22.87 -2.09
CA SER A 638 27.30 -23.16 -3.53
C SER A 638 26.57 -22.07 -4.34
N SER A 639 26.77 -20.80 -3.98
CA SER A 639 25.99 -19.62 -4.37
C SER A 639 26.91 -18.41 -4.57
N ALA A 640 26.37 -17.33 -5.16
CA ALA A 640 27.09 -16.09 -5.42
C ALA A 640 26.47 -14.87 -4.70
N ALA A 641 27.31 -13.98 -4.17
CA ALA A 641 26.92 -12.61 -3.82
C ALA A 641 27.65 -11.62 -4.75
N ARG A 642 26.93 -10.71 -5.41
CA ARG A 642 27.47 -9.80 -6.43
C ARG A 642 26.95 -8.37 -6.26
N ASN A 643 27.80 -7.35 -6.31
CA ASN A 643 27.33 -5.95 -6.29
C ASN A 643 26.39 -5.61 -5.11
N CYS A 644 26.55 -6.26 -3.95
CA CYS A 644 25.68 -6.07 -2.79
C CYS A 644 26.31 -5.13 -1.76
N THR A 645 25.49 -4.30 -1.11
CA THR A 645 25.97 -3.29 -0.16
C THR A 645 25.38 -3.48 1.24
N ASN A 646 26.22 -3.67 2.26
CA ASN A 646 25.80 -3.68 3.65
C ASN A 646 26.20 -2.36 4.35
N LYS A 647 25.22 -1.55 4.72
CA LYS A 647 25.39 -0.36 5.58
C LYS A 647 24.98 -0.63 7.03
N GLY A 648 24.11 -1.61 7.26
CA GLY A 648 23.66 -2.00 8.60
C GLY A 648 24.77 -2.59 9.47
N ALA A 649 24.80 -2.24 10.76
CA ALA A 649 25.76 -2.82 11.70
C ALA A 649 25.49 -4.32 11.90
N VAL A 650 26.54 -5.15 11.81
CA VAL A 650 26.48 -6.60 12.04
C VAL A 650 27.08 -6.92 13.40
N SER A 651 26.37 -7.68 14.24
CA SER A 651 26.80 -7.91 15.62
C SER A 651 26.53 -9.32 16.17
N LEU A 652 27.43 -9.78 17.04
CA LEU A 652 27.30 -11.03 17.78
C LEU A 652 27.78 -10.83 19.23
N ASN A 653 26.92 -11.10 20.23
CA ASN A 653 27.24 -10.90 21.64
C ASN A 653 27.03 -12.18 22.47
N ASN A 654 28.06 -13.03 22.51
CA ASN A 654 28.03 -14.32 23.21
C ASN A 654 28.41 -14.15 24.68
N SER A 655 27.42 -14.11 25.59
CA SER A 655 27.61 -13.65 26.98
C SER A 655 27.39 -14.68 28.11
N SER A 656 27.02 -15.93 27.81
CA SER A 656 26.44 -16.84 28.84
C SER A 656 26.98 -18.28 28.96
N ARG A 657 27.71 -18.83 27.98
CA ARG A 657 28.20 -20.23 27.99
C ARG A 657 29.45 -20.43 27.13
N ALA A 658 30.32 -21.38 27.51
CA ALA A 658 31.53 -21.76 26.76
C ALA A 658 31.28 -21.99 25.27
N ILE A 659 32.14 -21.42 24.41
CA ILE A 659 32.08 -21.62 22.96
C ILE A 659 32.79 -22.94 22.60
N THR A 660 32.00 -24.01 22.44
CA THR A 660 32.51 -25.31 21.94
C THR A 660 32.52 -25.40 20.40
N ASN A 661 31.75 -24.55 19.72
CA ASN A 661 31.48 -24.67 18.27
C ASN A 661 31.85 -23.37 17.52
N TRP A 662 32.00 -23.44 16.19
CA TRP A 662 32.49 -22.32 15.38
C TRP A 662 31.48 -21.16 15.31
N GLN A 663 31.99 -19.93 15.34
CA GLN A 663 31.28 -18.67 15.11
C GLN A 663 31.82 -18.03 13.84
N SER A 664 30.95 -17.54 12.97
CA SER A 664 31.35 -16.87 11.74
C SER A 664 30.50 -15.63 11.49
N VAL A 665 31.16 -14.48 11.38
CA VAL A 665 30.51 -13.16 11.25
C VAL A 665 31.17 -12.40 10.11
N GLY A 666 30.39 -11.88 9.17
CA GLY A 666 30.89 -11.09 8.05
C GLY A 666 30.02 -9.88 7.72
N GLY A 667 30.62 -8.80 7.23
CA GLY A 667 29.87 -7.64 6.73
C GLY A 667 29.03 -7.96 5.48
N ILE A 668 29.50 -8.86 4.61
CA ILE A 668 28.70 -9.41 3.50
C ILE A 668 28.20 -10.81 3.84
N ALA A 669 29.09 -11.77 4.06
CA ALA A 669 28.76 -13.18 4.23
C ALA A 669 29.23 -13.74 5.58
N GLY A 670 28.35 -14.38 6.35
CA GLY A 670 28.74 -15.05 7.59
C GLY A 670 29.68 -16.23 7.34
N PHE A 671 29.18 -17.24 6.64
CA PHE A 671 29.90 -18.48 6.33
C PHE A 671 29.73 -18.80 4.83
N ALA A 672 30.79 -19.14 4.12
CA ALA A 672 30.76 -19.48 2.70
C ALA A 672 31.31 -20.90 2.49
N GLU A 673 30.53 -21.76 1.83
CA GLU A 673 30.87 -23.16 1.59
C GLU A 673 30.30 -23.63 0.24
N GLY A 674 30.71 -24.78 -0.26
CA GLY A 674 30.10 -25.35 -1.46
C GLY A 674 31.02 -26.25 -2.27
N THR A 675 30.41 -26.98 -3.21
CA THR A 675 31.05 -28.02 -4.03
C THR A 675 30.76 -27.88 -5.54
N THR A 676 30.03 -26.84 -5.97
CA THR A 676 29.70 -26.56 -7.37
C THR A 676 30.58 -25.44 -7.96
N ASP A 677 30.40 -25.12 -9.23
CA ASP A 677 31.18 -24.09 -9.93
C ASP A 677 30.87 -22.64 -9.47
N ILE A 678 29.69 -22.39 -8.88
CA ILE A 678 29.29 -21.05 -8.41
C ILE A 678 29.69 -20.92 -6.93
N ARG A 679 30.84 -20.27 -6.69
CA ARG A 679 31.43 -20.05 -5.36
C ARG A 679 32.12 -18.68 -5.30
N GLU A 680 31.36 -17.60 -5.21
CA GLU A 680 31.93 -16.25 -5.30
C GLU A 680 31.24 -15.17 -4.43
N ILE A 681 32.04 -14.18 -4.04
CA ILE A 681 31.64 -12.92 -3.45
C ILE A 681 32.37 -11.85 -4.26
N THR A 682 31.65 -11.11 -5.13
CA THR A 682 32.26 -10.13 -6.04
C THR A 682 31.66 -8.75 -5.91
N ASP A 683 32.51 -7.73 -5.98
CA ASP A 683 32.11 -6.31 -6.13
C ASP A 683 31.16 -5.83 -5.00
N CYS A 684 31.19 -6.48 -3.84
CA CYS A 684 30.32 -6.16 -2.70
C CYS A 684 31.00 -5.16 -1.77
N THR A 685 30.21 -4.25 -1.19
CA THR A 685 30.69 -3.20 -0.28
C THR A 685 30.11 -3.36 1.13
N ASN A 686 30.97 -3.44 2.14
CA ASN A 686 30.56 -3.34 3.54
C ASN A 686 30.92 -1.96 4.12
N GLU A 687 29.92 -1.15 4.41
CA GLU A 687 30.02 0.13 5.12
C GLU A 687 29.68 -0.02 6.62
N GLY A 688 28.85 -1.01 6.97
CA GLY A 688 28.42 -1.27 8.35
C GLY A 688 29.51 -1.85 9.24
N SER A 689 29.56 -1.44 10.51
CA SER A 689 30.51 -2.00 11.48
C SER A 689 30.21 -3.47 11.80
N VAL A 690 31.24 -4.31 11.89
CA VAL A 690 31.15 -5.72 12.27
C VAL A 690 31.71 -5.90 13.70
N ASN A 691 30.84 -6.13 14.68
CA ASN A 691 31.19 -6.09 16.10
C ASN A 691 30.90 -7.42 16.82
N VAL A 692 31.94 -8.10 17.28
CA VAL A 692 31.83 -9.42 17.93
C VAL A 692 32.36 -9.38 19.35
N VAL A 693 31.52 -9.74 20.33
CA VAL A 693 31.89 -9.88 21.74
C VAL A 693 31.74 -11.34 22.15
N VAL A 694 32.84 -11.90 22.66
CA VAL A 694 32.93 -13.27 23.17
C VAL A 694 33.26 -13.19 24.66
N ASN A 695 32.27 -13.48 25.49
CA ASN A 695 32.34 -13.37 26.94
C ASN A 695 31.82 -14.65 27.59
N THR A 696 32.67 -15.68 27.63
CA THR A 696 32.26 -17.03 27.97
C THR A 696 33.22 -17.70 28.95
N THR A 697 32.65 -18.51 29.85
CA THR A 697 33.38 -19.22 30.92
C THR A 697 33.24 -20.73 30.76
N GLY A 698 34.34 -21.49 30.84
CA GLY A 698 34.37 -22.95 30.74
C GLY A 698 35.69 -23.47 30.19
N ARG A 699 35.94 -24.78 30.25
CA ARG A 699 37.28 -25.38 30.01
C ARG A 699 37.30 -26.46 28.91
N ASP A 700 36.29 -26.48 28.06
CA ASP A 700 36.14 -27.46 26.99
C ASP A 700 36.67 -26.92 25.65
N THR A 701 36.95 -27.83 24.72
CA THR A 701 37.70 -27.62 23.46
C THR A 701 37.47 -26.25 22.78
N PRO A 702 38.53 -25.51 22.40
CA PRO A 702 38.40 -24.15 21.89
C PRO A 702 37.65 -24.13 20.54
N GLY A 703 36.40 -23.65 20.58
CA GLY A 703 35.70 -23.22 19.37
C GLY A 703 36.47 -22.12 18.64
N ARG A 704 36.18 -21.95 17.34
CA ARG A 704 36.77 -20.89 16.51
C ARG A 704 35.81 -19.72 16.37
N VAL A 705 36.35 -18.51 16.25
CA VAL A 705 35.61 -17.27 16.02
C VAL A 705 36.25 -16.58 14.83
N ALA A 706 35.52 -16.47 13.73
CA ALA A 706 35.97 -15.88 12.49
C ALA A 706 35.17 -14.60 12.20
N VAL A 707 35.86 -13.47 12.06
CA VAL A 707 35.24 -12.16 11.83
C VAL A 707 35.84 -11.50 10.60
N GLY A 708 35.02 -11.21 9.59
CA GLY A 708 35.45 -10.56 8.34
C GLY A 708 34.72 -9.25 8.09
N GLY A 709 35.40 -8.26 7.52
CA GLY A 709 34.70 -7.11 6.93
C GLY A 709 33.87 -7.51 5.71
N ILE A 710 34.31 -8.50 4.92
CA ILE A 710 33.54 -9.10 3.83
C ILE A 710 32.96 -10.46 4.23
N VAL A 711 33.79 -11.46 4.55
CA VAL A 711 33.33 -12.83 4.86
C VAL A 711 33.96 -13.39 6.14
N GLY A 712 33.16 -13.96 7.04
CA GLY A 712 33.68 -14.56 8.27
C GLY A 712 34.64 -15.72 7.98
N ASP A 713 34.11 -16.77 7.34
CA ASP A 713 34.81 -18.04 7.04
C ASP A 713 34.48 -18.51 5.62
N PRO A 714 35.39 -18.31 4.64
CA PRO A 714 35.42 -19.07 3.40
C PRO A 714 35.94 -20.49 3.69
N HIS A 715 35.00 -21.39 3.95
CA HIS A 715 35.28 -22.75 4.43
C HIS A 715 35.76 -23.69 3.31
N THR A 716 35.32 -23.44 2.08
CA THR A 716 35.85 -24.07 0.86
C THR A 716 36.42 -22.99 -0.06
N ALA A 717 37.19 -23.37 -1.08
CA ALA A 717 37.78 -22.40 -2.02
C ALA A 717 36.68 -21.56 -2.67
N PHE A 718 36.76 -20.25 -2.45
CA PHE A 718 35.84 -19.24 -2.97
C PHE A 718 36.62 -18.18 -3.78
N ALA A 719 35.95 -17.57 -4.75
CA ALA A 719 36.41 -16.35 -5.39
C ALA A 719 35.94 -15.13 -4.58
N ILE A 720 36.87 -14.35 -4.04
CA ILE A 720 36.61 -13.12 -3.29
C ILE A 720 37.28 -11.99 -4.08
N ILE A 721 36.52 -11.26 -4.90
CA ILE A 721 37.07 -10.36 -5.93
C ILE A 721 36.41 -8.98 -5.88
N GLY A 722 37.20 -7.89 -5.95
CA GLY A 722 36.66 -6.53 -6.14
C GLY A 722 35.90 -5.95 -4.93
N ASN A 723 35.92 -6.61 -3.77
CA ASN A 723 35.11 -6.21 -2.63
C ASN A 723 35.75 -5.08 -1.81
N VAL A 724 34.92 -4.23 -1.22
CA VAL A 724 35.36 -3.07 -0.42
C VAL A 724 34.82 -3.14 1.00
N ASN A 725 35.70 -3.14 2.00
CA ASN A 725 35.31 -2.94 3.40
C ASN A 725 35.67 -1.53 3.87
N LYS A 726 34.66 -0.70 4.13
CA LYS A 726 34.78 0.60 4.82
C LYS A 726 34.43 0.47 6.32
N GLY A 727 33.59 -0.50 6.68
CA GLY A 727 33.14 -0.71 8.06
C GLY A 727 34.23 -1.16 9.03
N GLN A 728 34.20 -0.66 10.26
CA GLN A 728 35.12 -1.10 11.33
C GLN A 728 34.84 -2.57 11.70
N VAL A 729 35.90 -3.35 11.90
CA VAL A 729 35.84 -4.74 12.40
C VAL A 729 36.38 -4.80 13.83
N THR A 730 35.54 -5.20 14.78
CA THR A 730 35.91 -5.32 16.20
C THR A 730 35.63 -6.72 16.74
N LEU A 731 36.58 -7.27 17.48
CA LEU A 731 36.48 -8.57 18.13
C LEU A 731 37.03 -8.51 19.56
N GLN A 732 36.15 -8.67 20.54
CA GLN A 732 36.51 -8.67 21.97
C GLN A 732 36.42 -10.07 22.56
N ASN A 733 37.57 -10.73 22.71
CA ASN A 733 37.72 -12.05 23.30
C ASN A 733 38.00 -11.96 24.81
N LYS A 734 36.95 -11.93 25.62
CA LYS A 734 37.01 -11.93 27.10
C LYS A 734 37.14 -13.34 27.70
N HIS A 735 37.28 -14.38 26.88
CA HIS A 735 37.26 -15.76 27.35
C HIS A 735 38.55 -16.16 28.06
N THR A 736 38.43 -16.64 29.30
CA THR A 736 39.57 -17.04 30.16
C THR A 736 40.39 -18.23 29.68
N SER A 737 39.82 -19.10 28.83
CA SER A 737 40.43 -20.34 28.32
C SER A 737 40.97 -20.23 26.88
N ALA A 738 40.80 -19.06 26.24
CA ALA A 738 41.35 -18.71 24.93
C ALA A 738 40.87 -19.56 23.71
N PRO A 739 39.64 -19.33 23.20
CA PRO A 739 39.21 -19.83 21.89
C PRO A 739 40.00 -19.13 20.78
N TYR A 740 40.17 -19.81 19.65
CA TYR A 740 40.87 -19.27 18.49
C TYR A 740 40.02 -18.18 17.82
N ALA A 741 40.43 -16.91 17.93
CA ALA A 741 39.58 -15.78 17.55
C ALA A 741 40.30 -14.82 16.60
N TYR A 742 39.84 -14.76 15.35
CA TYR A 742 40.53 -14.07 14.26
C TYR A 742 39.63 -13.03 13.60
N ALA A 743 40.16 -11.83 13.37
CA ALA A 743 39.47 -10.76 12.65
C ALA A 743 40.31 -10.27 11.47
N GLY A 744 39.67 -10.10 10.30
CA GLY A 744 40.29 -9.54 9.11
C GLY A 744 39.39 -8.55 8.38
N GLY A 745 39.99 -7.56 7.72
CA GLY A 745 39.25 -6.57 6.91
C GLY A 745 38.51 -7.16 5.72
N ILE A 746 39.02 -8.25 5.14
CA ILE A 746 38.36 -9.02 4.09
C ILE A 746 37.77 -10.30 4.69
N PHE A 747 38.59 -11.18 5.28
CA PHE A 747 38.09 -12.40 5.91
C PHE A 747 38.72 -12.75 7.26
N GLY A 748 37.95 -13.45 8.11
CA GLY A 748 38.38 -13.88 9.43
C GLY A 748 39.24 -15.14 9.42
N PHE A 749 38.73 -16.22 8.82
CA PHE A 749 39.36 -17.55 8.87
C PHE A 749 39.19 -18.28 7.52
N ASP A 750 40.25 -18.51 6.76
CA ASP A 750 40.20 -19.48 5.65
C ASP A 750 40.54 -20.88 6.20
N ALA A 751 39.60 -21.82 6.07
CA ALA A 751 39.76 -23.18 6.59
C ALA A 751 40.71 -24.07 5.78
N GLY A 752 41.06 -23.62 4.58
CA GLY A 752 42.09 -24.21 3.75
C GLY A 752 41.67 -25.51 3.05
N SER A 753 40.86 -25.38 2.00
CA SER A 753 40.75 -26.44 1.00
C SER A 753 42.11 -26.67 0.30
N SER A 754 42.29 -27.82 -0.34
CA SER A 754 43.48 -28.11 -1.16
C SER A 754 43.62 -27.25 -2.42
N GLU A 755 42.53 -26.58 -2.83
CA GLU A 755 42.50 -25.65 -3.96
C GLU A 755 42.98 -24.24 -3.55
N GLY A 756 42.60 -23.80 -2.34
CA GLY A 756 42.82 -22.44 -1.82
C GLY A 756 41.87 -21.41 -2.41
N SER A 757 41.52 -20.39 -1.63
CA SER A 757 40.67 -19.28 -2.10
C SER A 757 41.39 -18.40 -3.13
N SER A 758 40.64 -17.86 -4.10
CA SER A 758 41.13 -16.86 -5.06
C SER A 758 40.71 -15.48 -4.56
N VAL A 759 41.67 -14.62 -4.23
CA VAL A 759 41.42 -13.36 -3.52
C VAL A 759 42.08 -12.23 -4.28
N LYS A 760 41.32 -11.36 -4.95
CA LYS A 760 41.86 -10.37 -5.90
C LYS A 760 41.21 -9.00 -5.79
N SER A 761 42.01 -7.93 -5.85
CA SER A 761 41.52 -6.55 -5.97
C SER A 761 40.50 -6.15 -4.88
N ASN A 762 40.62 -6.70 -3.67
CA ASN A 762 39.79 -6.31 -2.53
C ASN A 762 40.48 -5.25 -1.69
N HIS A 763 39.71 -4.28 -1.20
CA HIS A 763 40.22 -3.12 -0.46
C HIS A 763 39.61 -3.05 0.95
N ASN A 764 40.45 -2.88 1.98
CA ASN A 764 39.98 -2.60 3.34
C ASN A 764 40.43 -1.22 3.84
N TYR A 765 39.48 -0.30 3.93
CA TYR A 765 39.62 1.02 4.58
C TYR A 765 39.24 0.96 6.08
N GLY A 766 38.40 0.00 6.48
CA GLY A 766 37.95 -0.15 7.85
C GLY A 766 39.07 -0.54 8.83
N ALA A 767 39.07 0.06 10.02
CA ALA A 767 39.98 -0.34 11.09
C ALA A 767 39.63 -1.76 11.62
N VAL A 768 40.65 -2.56 11.92
CA VAL A 768 40.52 -3.92 12.45
C VAL A 768 41.12 -3.98 13.86
N SER A 769 40.33 -4.41 14.84
CA SER A 769 40.75 -4.45 16.24
C SER A 769 40.37 -5.76 16.92
N VAL A 770 41.35 -6.37 17.60
CA VAL A 770 41.17 -7.59 18.39
C VAL A 770 41.69 -7.37 19.80
N VAL A 771 40.78 -7.40 20.78
CA VAL A 771 41.10 -7.28 22.21
C VAL A 771 40.98 -8.66 22.84
N SER A 772 42.09 -9.24 23.27
CA SER A 772 42.14 -10.54 23.96
C SER A 772 42.53 -10.39 25.42
N GLY A 773 41.91 -11.18 26.31
CA GLY A 773 42.36 -11.34 27.69
C GLY A 773 43.59 -12.22 27.89
N LYS A 774 44.12 -12.85 26.81
CA LYS A 774 45.29 -13.74 26.87
C LYS A 774 46.02 -13.83 25.51
N ASP A 775 47.35 -13.86 25.58
CA ASP A 775 48.20 -13.82 24.38
C ASP A 775 48.26 -15.17 23.64
N GLY A 776 48.46 -15.11 22.31
CA GLY A 776 48.77 -16.27 21.46
C GLY A 776 47.60 -17.00 20.77
N TYR A 777 46.35 -16.67 21.08
CA TYR A 777 45.15 -17.35 20.55
C TYR A 777 44.20 -16.45 19.76
N SER A 778 44.59 -15.21 19.48
CA SER A 778 43.75 -14.27 18.73
C SER A 778 44.59 -13.36 17.85
N GLY A 779 44.10 -13.02 16.66
CA GLY A 779 44.86 -12.30 15.64
C GLY A 779 44.03 -11.29 14.82
N ALA A 780 44.59 -10.10 14.64
CA ALA A 780 44.04 -9.00 13.84
C ALA A 780 44.82 -8.85 12.53
N GLY A 781 44.15 -9.03 11.39
CA GLY A 781 44.73 -8.78 10.07
C GLY A 781 44.09 -7.59 9.38
N GLY A 782 44.89 -6.71 8.77
CA GLY A 782 44.35 -5.64 7.94
C GLY A 782 43.54 -6.16 6.76
N LEU A 783 43.93 -7.30 6.17
CA LEU A 783 43.14 -8.07 5.21
C LEU A 783 42.59 -9.37 5.80
N PHE A 784 43.43 -10.17 6.46
CA PHE A 784 43.13 -11.59 6.74
C PHE A 784 43.37 -11.97 8.21
N GLY A 785 42.36 -12.46 8.93
CA GLY A 785 42.54 -12.86 10.33
C GLY A 785 43.56 -14.00 10.49
N ILE A 786 43.38 -15.10 9.75
CA ILE A 786 44.36 -16.18 9.60
C ILE A 786 44.34 -16.82 8.21
N ILE A 787 45.52 -17.15 7.70
CA ILE A 787 45.72 -17.89 6.44
C ILE A 787 46.16 -19.33 6.74
N SER A 788 45.35 -20.31 6.34
CA SER A 788 45.56 -21.75 6.60
C SER A 788 45.82 -22.62 5.36
N ASN A 789 45.95 -22.02 4.16
CA ASN A 789 46.44 -22.70 2.96
C ASN A 789 46.89 -21.68 1.89
N ALA A 790 47.37 -22.16 0.73
CA ALA A 790 47.90 -21.32 -0.34
C ALA A 790 46.81 -20.53 -1.09
N ILE A 791 46.65 -19.25 -0.78
CA ILE A 791 45.76 -18.31 -1.47
C ILE A 791 46.41 -17.79 -2.76
N LEU A 792 45.61 -17.65 -3.82
CA LEU A 792 46.00 -16.94 -5.05
C LEU A 792 45.65 -15.45 -4.89
N ASN A 793 46.65 -14.62 -4.56
CA ASN A 793 46.47 -13.21 -4.19
C ASN A 793 47.19 -12.25 -5.15
N THR A 794 46.42 -11.31 -5.72
CA THR A 794 46.93 -10.15 -6.46
C THR A 794 46.13 -8.88 -6.14
N ASP A 795 46.81 -7.74 -5.94
CA ASP A 795 46.21 -6.40 -5.88
C ASP A 795 45.24 -6.17 -4.69
N ASN A 796 45.41 -6.87 -3.57
CA ASN A 796 44.62 -6.61 -2.36
C ASN A 796 45.31 -5.57 -1.46
N ARG A 797 44.56 -4.56 -1.00
CA ARG A 797 45.10 -3.35 -0.34
C ARG A 797 44.39 -3.02 0.96
N HIS A 798 45.13 -2.47 1.91
CA HIS A 798 44.60 -2.10 3.22
C HIS A 798 45.13 -0.73 3.67
N TYR A 799 44.22 0.10 4.18
CA TYR A 799 44.44 1.50 4.56
C TYR A 799 44.03 1.81 6.01
N GLY A 800 43.32 0.89 6.67
CA GLY A 800 42.81 1.09 8.03
C GLY A 800 43.86 0.90 9.14
N GLN A 801 43.48 1.22 10.37
CA GLN A 801 44.30 0.91 11.55
C GLN A 801 44.18 -0.59 11.92
N VAL A 802 45.28 -1.24 12.31
CA VAL A 802 45.26 -2.62 12.86
C VAL A 802 45.76 -2.64 14.29
N SER A 803 44.99 -3.24 15.21
CA SER A 803 45.34 -3.32 16.63
C SER A 803 44.98 -4.66 17.28
N GLY A 804 45.85 -5.12 18.18
CA GLY A 804 45.67 -6.34 18.97
C GLY A 804 47.00 -6.94 19.40
N THR A 805 46.97 -7.95 20.29
CA THR A 805 48.19 -8.63 20.77
C THR A 805 49.01 -9.26 19.64
N VAL A 806 48.33 -9.83 18.64
CA VAL A 806 48.93 -10.33 17.41
C VAL A 806 48.25 -9.59 16.26
N ALA A 807 49.00 -8.74 15.57
CA ALA A 807 48.48 -7.81 14.56
C ALA A 807 49.42 -7.72 13.35
N GLY A 808 48.86 -7.60 12.15
CA GLY A 808 49.63 -7.38 10.92
C GLY A 808 48.79 -6.80 9.78
N GLY A 809 49.37 -5.92 8.96
CA GLY A 809 48.67 -5.24 7.88
C GLY A 809 48.10 -6.17 6.80
N VAL A 810 48.79 -7.28 6.49
CA VAL A 810 48.27 -8.32 5.58
C VAL A 810 47.48 -9.36 6.38
N ALA A 811 48.12 -10.07 7.30
CA ALA A 811 47.48 -11.13 8.09
C ALA A 811 47.82 -11.06 9.58
N GLY A 812 46.85 -11.44 10.42
CA GLY A 812 47.04 -11.57 11.87
C GLY A 812 47.85 -12.82 12.23
N VAL A 813 47.50 -13.98 11.66
CA VAL A 813 48.26 -15.24 11.81
C VAL A 813 48.51 -15.88 10.46
N ASN A 814 49.69 -16.48 10.29
CA ASN A 814 50.07 -17.26 9.10
C ASN A 814 50.50 -18.67 9.52
N ALA A 815 49.88 -19.70 8.93
CA ALA A 815 50.14 -21.10 9.23
C ALA A 815 50.80 -21.90 8.08
N CYS A 816 51.07 -21.31 6.91
CA CYS A 816 51.28 -22.09 5.67
C CYS A 816 52.41 -21.63 4.73
N ASN A 817 52.74 -22.55 3.80
CA ASN A 817 53.57 -22.31 2.62
C ASN A 817 52.73 -21.60 1.53
N PHE A 818 53.14 -20.40 1.13
CA PHE A 818 52.45 -19.61 0.10
C PHE A 818 52.65 -20.15 -1.34
N LYS A 819 51.95 -19.57 -2.32
CA LYS A 819 52.29 -19.68 -3.75
C LYS A 819 52.70 -18.33 -4.37
N ALA A 820 52.01 -17.24 -4.05
CA ALA A 820 52.45 -15.85 -4.20
C ALA A 820 51.53 -14.92 -3.39
N ILE A 821 52.07 -13.83 -2.84
CA ILE A 821 51.27 -12.69 -2.35
C ILE A 821 51.88 -11.42 -2.94
N VAL A 822 51.07 -10.67 -3.68
CA VAL A 822 51.38 -9.30 -4.13
C VAL A 822 50.38 -8.36 -3.45
N CYS A 823 50.84 -7.72 -2.38
CA CYS A 823 50.12 -6.71 -1.62
C CYS A 823 51.03 -5.49 -1.49
N ASP A 824 50.49 -4.30 -1.73
CA ASP A 824 51.21 -3.05 -1.51
C ASP A 824 51.55 -2.86 -0.02
N ALA A 825 52.62 -2.11 0.25
CA ALA A 825 53.16 -1.94 1.59
C ALA A 825 52.12 -1.30 2.54
N ALA A 826 51.64 -2.07 3.52
CA ALA A 826 50.86 -1.55 4.63
C ALA A 826 51.73 -0.66 5.53
N THR A 827 51.77 0.63 5.23
CA THR A 827 52.14 1.67 6.19
C THR A 827 50.88 2.21 6.83
N VAL A 828 50.88 2.25 8.16
CA VAL A 828 49.83 2.92 8.95
C VAL A 828 50.54 4.02 9.72
N ASN A 829 50.23 5.28 9.41
CA ASN A 829 50.89 6.45 10.00
C ASN A 829 52.43 6.38 9.95
N GLY A 830 53.00 5.92 8.83
CA GLY A 830 54.45 5.77 8.64
C GLY A 830 55.11 4.59 9.37
N VAL A 831 54.34 3.72 10.05
CA VAL A 831 54.85 2.49 10.67
C VAL A 831 54.74 1.32 9.69
N THR A 832 55.88 0.80 9.23
CA THR A 832 55.95 -0.46 8.48
C THR A 832 55.76 -1.64 9.43
N TYR A 833 54.64 -2.35 9.35
CA TYR A 833 54.50 -3.61 10.09
C TYR A 833 55.43 -4.67 9.49
N PRO A 834 56.35 -5.28 10.26
CA PRO A 834 57.15 -6.38 9.74
C PRO A 834 56.25 -7.58 9.42
N ASN A 835 56.61 -8.32 8.36
CA ASN A 835 56.04 -9.66 8.10
C ASN A 835 56.09 -10.49 9.39
N ALA A 836 54.93 -11.04 9.78
CA ALA A 836 54.65 -11.73 11.04
C ALA A 836 55.90 -12.36 11.72
N SER A 837 56.46 -11.67 12.71
CA SER A 837 57.76 -12.03 13.29
C SER A 837 57.72 -13.17 14.32
N ASN A 838 56.53 -13.64 14.71
CA ASN A 838 56.39 -14.77 15.66
C ASN A 838 56.24 -16.12 14.94
N LYS A 839 57.39 -16.74 14.64
CA LYS A 839 57.50 -18.20 14.44
C LYS A 839 57.35 -18.96 15.77
N THR A 840 56.25 -18.78 16.50
CA THR A 840 55.85 -19.76 17.53
C THR A 840 55.19 -20.93 16.82
N ALA A 841 56.00 -21.93 16.49
CA ALA A 841 55.60 -23.04 15.63
C ALA A 841 54.45 -23.87 16.23
N TRP A 842 53.41 -24.07 15.42
CA TRP A 842 52.80 -25.40 15.34
C TRP A 842 53.38 -26.07 14.10
N ALA A 843 54.08 -27.18 14.30
CA ALA A 843 54.89 -27.78 13.25
C ALA A 843 54.01 -28.47 12.19
N CYS A 844 54.04 -27.97 10.96
CA CYS A 844 53.70 -28.75 9.77
C CYS A 844 55.02 -29.26 9.14
N PRO A 845 55.39 -30.54 9.30
CA PRO A 845 56.67 -31.05 8.81
C PRO A 845 56.56 -31.53 7.36
N SER A 846 56.57 -30.63 6.37
CA SER A 846 57.09 -30.93 5.02
C SER A 846 57.15 -29.72 4.08
N SER A 847 58.05 -29.84 3.09
CA SER A 847 58.24 -28.98 1.91
C SER A 847 58.89 -27.60 2.13
N THR A 848 60.07 -27.46 1.54
CA THR A 848 60.84 -26.24 1.36
C THR A 848 60.34 -25.45 0.15
N GLY A 849 59.86 -24.24 0.36
CA GLY A 849 59.56 -23.28 -0.71
C GLY A 849 59.73 -21.86 -0.18
N LEU A 850 60.61 -21.07 -0.80
CA LEU A 850 60.73 -19.64 -0.56
C LEU A 850 59.75 -18.91 -1.48
N ILE A 851 58.89 -18.07 -0.92
CA ILE A 851 57.97 -17.21 -1.68
C ILE A 851 58.39 -15.76 -1.47
N SER A 852 58.58 -15.05 -2.58
CA SER A 852 58.76 -13.61 -2.59
C SER A 852 57.44 -12.92 -2.25
N VAL A 853 57.36 -12.28 -1.08
CA VAL A 853 56.37 -11.22 -0.85
C VAL A 853 56.90 -9.99 -1.57
N VAL A 854 56.29 -9.63 -2.69
CA VAL A 854 56.62 -8.38 -3.39
C VAL A 854 55.87 -7.26 -2.69
N VAL A 855 56.58 -6.56 -1.82
CA VAL A 855 56.09 -5.35 -1.16
C VAL A 855 56.46 -4.17 -2.04
N THR A 856 55.50 -3.68 -2.82
CA THR A 856 55.62 -2.42 -3.55
C THR A 856 55.42 -1.25 -2.57
N PRO A 857 56.42 -0.36 -2.39
CA PRO A 857 56.22 0.84 -1.60
C PRO A 857 55.36 1.83 -2.40
N HIS A 858 54.17 2.14 -1.89
CA HIS A 858 53.35 3.23 -2.39
C HIS A 858 53.65 4.48 -1.55
N SER A 859 53.90 5.61 -2.19
CA SER A 859 53.87 6.92 -1.52
C SER A 859 52.43 7.23 -1.12
N ASP A 860 52.20 7.86 0.04
CA ASP A 860 50.87 8.36 0.41
C ASP A 860 50.22 9.10 -0.77
N PRO A 861 49.03 8.70 -1.23
CA PRO A 861 48.18 9.61 -1.99
C PRO A 861 47.63 10.62 -0.99
N GLU A 862 48.27 11.79 -0.88
CA GLU A 862 47.61 12.99 -0.40
C GLU A 862 46.37 13.22 -1.25
N SER A 863 45.20 12.86 -0.73
CA SER A 863 43.89 13.41 -1.11
C SER A 863 43.64 13.60 -2.62
N GLU A 864 44.05 12.67 -3.48
CA GLU A 864 43.45 12.59 -4.81
C GLU A 864 42.08 11.92 -4.65
N PRO A 865 40.96 12.64 -4.88
CA PRO A 865 39.67 11.98 -4.95
C PRO A 865 39.75 10.98 -6.10
N VAL A 866 39.32 9.75 -5.85
CA VAL A 866 38.86 8.92 -6.95
C VAL A 866 37.60 9.61 -7.45
N ASP A 867 37.73 10.42 -8.51
CA ASP A 867 36.60 10.84 -9.33
C ASP A 867 36.03 9.57 -9.99
N GLU A 868 35.25 8.81 -9.21
CA GLU A 868 34.23 7.91 -9.76
C GLU A 868 33.32 8.80 -10.61
N GLU A 869 33.57 8.78 -11.93
CA GLU A 869 32.84 9.57 -12.91
C GLU A 869 31.33 9.40 -12.67
N ALA A 870 30.69 10.47 -12.17
CA ALA A 870 29.37 10.37 -11.54
C ALA A 870 28.40 9.57 -12.43
N PRO A 871 27.69 8.55 -11.87
CA PRO A 871 26.96 7.55 -12.62
C PRO A 871 26.05 8.16 -13.69
N LYS A 872 26.06 7.58 -14.89
CA LYS A 872 25.41 8.15 -16.09
C LYS A 872 24.29 7.25 -16.63
N PRO A 873 23.16 7.83 -17.08
CA PRO A 873 22.16 7.07 -17.80
C PRO A 873 22.71 6.54 -19.13
N LEU A 874 22.26 5.36 -19.54
CA LEU A 874 22.49 4.83 -20.89
C LEU A 874 21.81 5.72 -21.93
N ASN A 875 22.33 5.73 -23.17
CA ASN A 875 21.72 6.52 -24.24
C ASN A 875 20.29 6.02 -24.55
N PRO A 876 19.25 6.86 -24.43
CA PRO A 876 17.86 6.50 -24.71
C PRO A 876 17.56 6.29 -26.20
N GLY A 877 18.38 6.86 -27.10
CA GLY A 877 18.14 6.83 -28.55
C GLY A 877 16.94 7.66 -29.00
N ASN A 878 16.40 8.51 -28.13
CA ASN A 878 15.30 9.44 -28.38
C ASN A 878 15.47 10.71 -27.52
N LYS A 879 14.65 11.74 -27.79
CA LYS A 879 14.62 13.02 -27.08
C LYS A 879 13.32 13.25 -26.28
N VAL A 880 12.57 12.19 -25.98
CA VAL A 880 11.22 12.28 -25.41
C VAL A 880 11.26 12.33 -23.89
N ILE A 881 10.58 13.32 -23.30
CA ILE A 881 10.34 13.43 -21.87
C ILE A 881 8.90 13.05 -21.57
N ALA A 882 8.69 12.15 -20.61
CA ALA A 882 7.37 11.80 -20.11
C ALA A 882 6.93 12.81 -19.03
N HIS A 883 5.89 13.60 -19.31
CA HIS A 883 5.32 14.57 -18.37
C HIS A 883 4.75 13.83 -17.15
N ARG A 884 5.25 14.12 -15.95
CA ARG A 884 4.90 13.48 -14.67
C ARG A 884 4.99 11.95 -14.71
N GLY A 885 5.99 11.43 -15.43
CA GLY A 885 6.17 10.00 -15.69
C GLY A 885 5.22 9.40 -16.76
N GLY A 886 4.51 10.25 -17.52
CA GLY A 886 3.53 9.79 -18.52
C GLY A 886 2.22 9.32 -17.88
N ALA A 887 1.89 9.83 -16.70
CA ALA A 887 0.71 9.49 -15.89
C ALA A 887 -0.59 9.39 -16.70
N THR A 888 -0.82 10.32 -17.64
CA THR A 888 -2.00 10.32 -18.52
C THR A 888 -2.05 9.11 -19.49
N GLU A 889 -0.91 8.60 -19.96
CA GLU A 889 -0.85 7.45 -20.88
C GLU A 889 -0.85 6.11 -20.14
N CYS A 890 -0.22 6.02 -18.96
CA CYS A 890 -0.16 4.79 -18.17
C CYS A 890 -1.30 4.60 -17.17
N GLY A 891 -2.04 5.68 -16.83
CA GLY A 891 -3.13 5.65 -15.86
C GLY A 891 -2.69 5.61 -14.40
N TYR A 892 -1.39 5.74 -14.11
CA TYR A 892 -0.88 5.92 -12.75
C TYR A 892 -0.98 7.38 -12.30
N PRO A 893 -0.94 7.68 -10.99
CA PRO A 893 -1.00 9.05 -10.52
C PRO A 893 0.21 9.87 -10.99
N ASP A 894 -0.01 11.15 -11.27
CA ASP A 894 1.04 12.14 -11.48
C ASP A 894 2.12 12.02 -10.40
N ASN A 895 3.40 12.01 -10.80
CA ASN A 895 4.55 11.98 -9.89
C ASN A 895 4.64 10.74 -8.97
N SER A 896 3.88 9.67 -9.27
CA SER A 896 4.02 8.37 -8.59
C SER A 896 5.30 7.63 -9.01
N ARG A 897 5.79 6.69 -8.19
CA ARG A 897 6.95 5.87 -8.58
C ARG A 897 6.56 4.88 -9.69
N ALA A 898 5.30 4.45 -9.75
CA ALA A 898 4.78 3.67 -10.87
C ALA A 898 4.85 4.43 -12.21
N ALA A 899 4.53 5.73 -12.24
CA ALA A 899 4.68 6.57 -13.43
C ALA A 899 6.16 6.75 -13.82
N LEU A 900 7.07 7.03 -12.87
CA LEU A 900 8.51 7.08 -13.15
C LEU A 900 9.02 5.77 -13.77
N ARG A 901 8.65 4.61 -13.19
CA ARG A 901 9.01 3.29 -13.71
C ARG A 901 8.43 3.02 -15.11
N TYR A 902 7.25 3.55 -15.42
CA TYR A 902 6.69 3.49 -16.78
C TYR A 902 7.56 4.25 -17.79
N ALA A 903 7.96 5.49 -17.48
CA ALA A 903 8.84 6.28 -18.32
C ALA A 903 10.22 5.61 -18.53
N MET A 904 10.80 5.03 -17.46
CA MET A 904 12.04 4.23 -17.54
C MET A 904 11.86 2.98 -18.41
N GLY A 905 10.74 2.27 -18.28
CA GLY A 905 10.43 1.07 -19.06
C GLY A 905 10.26 1.32 -20.56
N LEU A 906 9.81 2.52 -20.94
CA LEU A 906 9.82 3.00 -22.34
C LEU A 906 11.21 3.42 -22.83
N GLY A 907 12.16 3.67 -21.93
CA GLY A 907 13.47 4.23 -22.25
C GLY A 907 13.39 5.69 -22.70
N CYS A 908 12.48 6.48 -22.12
CA CYS A 908 12.40 7.93 -22.34
C CYS A 908 13.73 8.62 -22.03
N TYR A 909 14.03 9.73 -22.71
CA TYR A 909 15.16 10.60 -22.34
C TYR A 909 15.02 11.12 -20.91
N GLY A 910 13.81 11.51 -20.53
CA GLY A 910 13.51 11.97 -19.17
C GLY A 910 12.12 11.58 -18.71
N SER A 911 11.94 11.56 -17.40
CA SER A 911 10.66 11.72 -16.72
C SER A 911 10.68 13.11 -16.12
N GLU A 912 9.75 13.98 -16.53
CA GLU A 912 9.53 15.22 -15.81
C GLU A 912 8.75 14.93 -14.53
N CYS A 913 9.03 15.71 -13.49
CA CYS A 913 8.30 15.66 -12.23
C CYS A 913 8.40 16.97 -11.45
N ASP A 914 7.37 17.25 -10.66
CA ASP A 914 7.17 18.48 -9.92
C ASP A 914 7.85 18.43 -8.53
N ILE A 915 8.68 19.42 -8.17
CA ILE A 915 9.36 19.46 -6.86
C ILE A 915 8.93 20.63 -5.97
N TYR A 916 8.79 20.36 -4.67
CA TYR A 916 8.39 21.33 -3.64
C TYR A 916 9.24 21.22 -2.37
N TRP A 917 9.59 22.36 -1.78
CA TRP A 917 10.30 22.46 -0.50
C TRP A 917 9.34 22.36 0.68
N THR A 918 9.70 21.59 1.70
CA THR A 918 8.89 21.38 2.92
C THR A 918 9.50 22.08 4.14
N SER A 919 8.70 22.31 5.19
CA SER A 919 9.13 23.13 6.34
C SER A 919 10.28 22.54 7.15
N ASP A 920 10.52 21.22 7.04
CA ASP A 920 11.66 20.47 7.58
C ASP A 920 12.91 20.48 6.68
N ASN A 921 12.96 21.34 5.66
CA ASN A 921 14.05 21.45 4.69
C ASN A 921 14.28 20.18 3.85
N ASN A 922 13.20 19.47 3.51
CA ASN A 922 13.18 18.36 2.58
C ASN A 922 12.58 18.77 1.23
N VAL A 923 12.66 17.86 0.24
CA VAL A 923 12.03 18.04 -1.08
C VAL A 923 11.16 16.83 -1.39
N ILE A 924 9.88 17.09 -1.67
CA ILE A 924 8.90 16.08 -2.09
C ILE A 924 8.58 16.21 -3.59
N VAL A 925 8.15 15.11 -4.19
CA VAL A 925 7.83 15.02 -5.62
C VAL A 925 6.34 14.73 -5.79
N ALA A 926 5.55 15.76 -6.09
CA ALA A 926 4.08 15.71 -6.20
C ALA A 926 3.57 16.93 -6.96
N HIS A 927 2.37 16.88 -7.56
CA HIS A 927 1.74 18.08 -8.12
C HIS A 927 0.72 18.67 -7.13
N ALA A 928 0.79 19.98 -6.88
CA ALA A 928 -0.18 20.69 -6.05
C ALA A 928 -1.57 20.78 -6.71
N ASP A 929 -2.62 20.96 -5.93
CA ASP A 929 -3.97 21.20 -6.45
C ASP A 929 -4.20 22.67 -6.84
N GLY A 930 -5.43 23.02 -7.21
CA GLY A 930 -5.80 24.38 -7.64
C GLY A 930 -5.75 25.45 -6.54
N ASN A 931 -5.42 25.09 -5.29
CA ASN A 931 -5.19 26.00 -4.17
C ASN A 931 -3.70 26.05 -3.77
N ASP A 932 -2.80 25.54 -4.61
CA ASP A 932 -1.37 25.34 -4.33
C ASP A 932 -1.07 24.36 -3.18
N GLN A 933 -2.00 23.43 -2.89
CA GLN A 933 -1.88 22.46 -1.79
C GLN A 933 -1.50 21.05 -2.23
N ILE A 934 -0.71 20.37 -1.41
CA ILE A 934 -0.40 18.95 -1.57
C ILE A 934 -1.08 18.21 -0.41
N ASN A 935 -1.98 17.28 -0.70
CA ASN A 935 -2.81 16.60 0.30
C ASN A 935 -3.60 17.55 1.23
N GLY A 936 -4.01 18.73 0.73
CA GLY A 936 -4.71 19.75 1.52
C GLY A 936 -3.81 20.55 2.46
N MET A 937 -2.48 20.43 2.31
CA MET A 937 -1.47 21.12 3.10
C MET A 937 -0.60 22.01 2.22
N ASN A 938 -0.25 23.21 2.70
CA ASN A 938 0.77 24.05 2.09
C ASN A 938 2.15 23.43 2.39
N PRO A 939 2.97 23.06 1.38
CA PRO A 939 4.18 22.29 1.63
C PRO A 939 5.22 23.04 2.46
N PHE A 940 5.38 24.34 2.26
CA PHE A 940 6.34 25.16 3.02
C PHE A 940 5.95 25.41 4.49
N GLU A 941 4.73 25.02 4.91
CA GLU A 941 4.26 25.12 6.30
C GLU A 941 4.35 23.78 7.05
N HIS A 942 4.36 22.66 6.32
CA HIS A 942 4.27 21.30 6.87
C HIS A 942 5.53 20.49 6.57
N THR A 943 5.85 19.52 7.42
CA THR A 943 6.98 18.62 7.17
C THR A 943 6.65 17.62 6.07
N ALA A 944 7.67 17.09 5.39
CA ALA A 944 7.47 16.03 4.39
C ALA A 944 6.70 14.83 4.99
N ALA A 945 7.00 14.47 6.24
CA ALA A 945 6.34 13.37 6.93
C ALA A 945 4.83 13.60 7.15
N GLU A 946 4.41 14.81 7.53
CA GLU A 946 3.00 15.16 7.71
C GLU A 946 2.23 15.11 6.39
N ILE A 947 2.80 15.70 5.32
CA ILE A 947 2.19 15.72 3.98
C ILE A 947 2.04 14.29 3.44
N ILE A 948 3.06 13.44 3.62
CA ILE A 948 3.06 12.03 3.19
C ILE A 948 2.05 11.20 4.02
N ALA A 949 1.89 11.50 5.31
CA ALA A 949 0.95 10.79 6.18
C ALA A 949 -0.51 11.21 5.96
N ALA A 950 -0.76 12.45 5.54
CA ALA A 950 -2.10 13.01 5.39
C ALA A 950 -2.99 12.25 4.40
N LYS A 951 -2.42 11.77 3.28
CA LYS A 951 -3.16 11.02 2.25
C LYS A 951 -2.20 10.29 1.28
N ARG A 952 -2.60 9.12 0.80
CA ARG A 952 -1.91 8.37 -0.26
C ARG A 952 -2.40 8.79 -1.65
N LEU A 953 -1.54 8.61 -2.66
CA LEU A 953 -1.91 8.72 -4.07
C LEU A 953 -3.00 7.67 -4.42
N SER A 954 -3.73 7.87 -5.52
CA SER A 954 -4.87 6.99 -5.87
C SER A 954 -4.49 5.54 -6.23
N ASN A 955 -3.21 5.23 -6.39
CA ASN A 955 -2.68 3.86 -6.47
C ASN A 955 -2.11 3.34 -5.13
N TYR A 956 -2.46 3.99 -4.01
CA TYR A 956 -2.01 3.73 -2.64
C TYR A 956 -0.51 3.96 -2.38
N GLU A 957 0.23 4.53 -3.33
CA GLU A 957 1.59 5.00 -3.06
C GLU A 957 1.61 6.16 -2.06
N LYS A 958 2.62 6.19 -1.19
CA LYS A 958 3.04 7.42 -0.49
C LYS A 958 3.54 8.44 -1.52
N ILE A 959 3.34 9.73 -1.27
CA ILE A 959 4.08 10.77 -2.01
C ILE A 959 5.59 10.51 -1.84
N PRO A 960 6.38 10.43 -2.92
CA PRO A 960 7.82 10.17 -2.82
C PRO A 960 8.61 11.42 -2.43
N THR A 961 9.74 11.21 -1.77
CA THR A 961 10.78 12.25 -1.62
C THR A 961 11.64 12.32 -2.89
N LEU A 962 12.36 13.43 -3.08
CA LEU A 962 13.33 13.53 -4.18
C LEU A 962 14.42 12.46 -4.07
N GLU A 963 14.84 12.11 -2.86
CA GLU A 963 15.81 11.03 -2.62
C GLU A 963 15.33 9.67 -3.13
N GLU A 964 14.09 9.29 -2.83
CA GLU A 964 13.49 8.04 -3.34
C GLU A 964 13.39 8.06 -4.87
N TYR A 965 13.04 9.21 -5.45
CA TYR A 965 12.94 9.37 -6.91
C TYR A 965 14.30 9.23 -7.61
N ILE A 966 15.36 9.79 -7.02
CA ILE A 966 16.73 9.65 -7.49
C ILE A 966 17.20 8.20 -7.37
N ASP A 967 16.94 7.52 -6.25
CA ASP A 967 17.32 6.11 -6.06
C ASP A 967 16.68 5.20 -7.14
N ILE A 968 15.44 5.48 -7.53
CA ILE A 968 14.76 4.75 -8.61
C ILE A 968 15.35 5.07 -9.98
N VAL A 969 15.57 6.35 -10.31
CA VAL A 969 16.06 6.71 -11.66
C VAL A 969 17.48 6.20 -11.92
N MET A 970 18.28 6.05 -10.86
CA MET A 970 19.68 5.59 -10.90
C MET A 970 19.84 4.07 -10.93
N GLU A 971 18.74 3.30 -11.00
CA GLU A 971 18.80 1.84 -11.17
C GLU A 971 19.62 1.43 -12.40
N SER A 972 20.38 0.34 -12.25
CA SER A 972 21.36 -0.09 -13.25
C SER A 972 20.71 -0.37 -14.61
N GLY A 973 21.29 0.20 -15.67
CA GLY A 973 20.75 0.12 -17.03
C GLY A 973 19.66 1.14 -17.35
N SER A 974 19.31 2.04 -16.43
CA SER A 974 18.43 3.18 -16.70
C SER A 974 18.93 4.03 -17.86
N LYS A 975 17.99 4.46 -18.71
CA LYS A 975 18.20 5.37 -19.87
C LYS A 975 17.67 6.77 -19.62
N THR A 976 16.99 6.97 -18.50
CA THR A 976 16.07 8.06 -18.25
C THR A 976 16.65 8.97 -17.19
N LYS A 977 16.42 10.28 -17.35
CA LYS A 977 16.75 11.31 -16.36
C LYS A 977 15.50 11.77 -15.59
N LEU A 978 15.69 12.38 -14.43
CA LEU A 978 14.67 13.25 -13.83
C LEU A 978 14.80 14.66 -14.41
N ILE A 979 13.67 15.23 -14.82
CA ILE A 979 13.55 16.63 -15.27
C ILE A 979 12.70 17.35 -14.22
N LEU A 980 13.38 17.97 -13.24
CA LEU A 980 12.77 18.51 -12.03
C LEU A 980 12.17 19.90 -12.30
N ASP A 981 10.84 20.02 -12.32
CA ASP A 981 10.17 21.31 -12.43
C ASP A 981 10.11 22.02 -11.07
N ILE A 982 10.83 23.14 -10.99
CA ILE A 982 10.84 24.04 -9.84
C ILE A 982 9.53 24.82 -9.85
N LYS A 983 8.52 24.20 -9.24
CA LYS A 983 7.15 24.71 -9.19
C LYS A 983 7.03 25.96 -8.31
N MET A 984 6.04 26.78 -8.67
CA MET A 984 5.69 28.00 -7.98
C MET A 984 4.43 27.79 -7.14
N ILE A 985 4.29 28.53 -6.05
CA ILE A 985 3.07 28.64 -5.24
C ILE A 985 2.75 30.13 -5.14
N ASP A 986 1.63 30.55 -5.75
CA ASP A 986 1.21 31.96 -5.84
C ASP A 986 0.22 32.35 -4.71
N THR A 987 -0.30 31.36 -3.96
CA THR A 987 -1.33 31.53 -2.92
C THR A 987 -0.73 31.54 -1.50
N PRO A 988 -1.05 32.52 -0.63
CA PRO A 988 -1.92 33.69 -0.83
C PRO A 988 -1.20 34.91 -1.44
N SER A 989 0.12 34.82 -1.68
CA SER A 989 0.91 35.87 -2.32
C SER A 989 2.14 35.28 -3.00
N MET A 990 2.45 35.79 -4.20
CA MET A 990 3.63 35.44 -5.00
C MET A 990 4.94 35.45 -4.18
N ASP A 991 5.57 34.29 -4.03
CA ASP A 991 6.84 34.11 -3.35
C ASP A 991 7.93 33.52 -4.27
N TYR A 992 9.14 34.04 -4.19
CA TYR A 992 10.29 33.52 -4.94
C TYR A 992 11.29 32.74 -4.07
N GLU A 993 11.12 32.74 -2.74
CA GLU A 993 12.05 32.10 -1.82
C GLU A 993 11.80 30.59 -1.69
N HIS A 994 10.57 30.11 -1.52
CA HIS A 994 10.30 28.66 -1.41
C HIS A 994 10.66 27.87 -2.69
N PRO A 995 10.36 28.34 -3.93
CA PRO A 995 10.84 27.67 -5.14
C PRO A 995 12.38 27.68 -5.25
N ALA A 996 13.03 28.77 -4.85
CA ALA A 996 14.48 28.84 -4.82
C ALA A 996 15.09 27.87 -3.80
N LYS A 997 14.51 27.74 -2.60
CA LYS A 997 14.90 26.73 -1.59
C LYS A 997 14.71 25.30 -2.11
N ALA A 998 13.63 25.01 -2.84
CA ALA A 998 13.40 23.70 -3.44
C ALA A 998 14.56 23.32 -4.39
N ALA A 999 14.95 24.25 -5.27
CA ALA A 999 16.08 24.05 -6.18
C ALA A 999 17.42 23.91 -5.45
N LEU A 1000 17.68 24.75 -4.43
CA LEU A 1000 18.93 24.70 -3.65
C LEU A 1000 19.06 23.40 -2.86
N ARG A 1001 18.02 22.97 -2.14
CA ARG A 1001 18.03 21.68 -1.42
C ARG A 1001 18.06 20.49 -2.38
N ALA A 1002 17.41 20.59 -3.55
CA ALA A 1002 17.54 19.58 -4.58
C ALA A 1002 18.98 19.45 -5.11
N ILE A 1003 19.71 20.56 -5.30
CA ILE A 1003 21.14 20.51 -5.67
C ILE A 1003 21.96 19.75 -4.62
N GLU A 1004 21.75 20.04 -3.33
CA GLU A 1004 22.41 19.34 -2.22
C GLU A 1004 22.11 17.84 -2.27
N ILE A 1005 20.83 17.44 -2.33
CA ILE A 1005 20.40 16.04 -2.42
C ILE A 1005 21.03 15.33 -3.65
N ILE A 1006 21.06 15.99 -4.81
CA ILE A 1006 21.64 15.43 -6.03
C ILE A 1006 23.16 15.22 -5.88
N GLN A 1007 23.86 16.13 -5.19
CA GLN A 1007 25.29 15.99 -4.89
C GLN A 1007 25.55 14.90 -3.84
N GLU A 1008 24.76 14.83 -2.77
CA GLU A 1008 24.77 13.78 -1.74
C GLU A 1008 24.57 12.38 -2.35
N LYS A 1009 23.74 12.26 -3.40
CA LYS A 1009 23.45 11.03 -4.15
C LYS A 1009 24.43 10.75 -5.31
N ASN A 1010 25.35 11.66 -5.63
CA ASN A 1010 26.19 11.62 -6.86
C ASN A 1010 25.37 11.47 -8.16
N ALA A 1011 24.22 12.15 -8.24
CA ALA A 1011 23.19 11.98 -9.27
C ALA A 1011 23.19 13.06 -10.38
N GLN A 1012 24.26 13.85 -10.50
CA GLN A 1012 24.33 15.05 -11.34
C GLN A 1012 24.08 14.76 -12.83
N ASN A 1013 24.46 13.58 -13.32
CA ASN A 1013 24.21 13.18 -14.71
C ASN A 1013 22.79 12.62 -14.97
N PHE A 1014 22.07 12.27 -13.91
CA PHE A 1014 20.69 11.76 -13.93
C PHE A 1014 19.62 12.84 -13.73
N CYS A 1015 19.99 14.04 -13.30
CA CYS A 1015 19.04 15.12 -13.03
C CYS A 1015 19.28 16.33 -13.94
N GLU A 1016 18.19 16.97 -14.37
CA GLU A 1016 18.18 18.29 -14.99
C GLU A 1016 17.01 19.09 -14.40
N PHE A 1017 17.15 20.40 -14.21
CA PHE A 1017 16.06 21.25 -13.76
C PHE A 1017 15.30 21.85 -14.96
N ILE A 1018 14.03 22.16 -14.75
CA ILE A 1018 13.36 23.25 -15.45
C ILE A 1018 12.85 24.25 -14.41
N CYS A 1019 13.00 25.53 -14.71
CA CYS A 1019 12.64 26.61 -13.80
C CYS A 1019 11.49 27.42 -14.38
N THR A 1020 10.46 27.65 -13.55
CA THR A 1020 9.34 28.55 -13.82
C THR A 1020 9.75 29.87 -14.49
N GLY A 1021 8.85 30.44 -15.30
CA GLY A 1021 9.13 31.61 -16.14
C GLY A 1021 9.47 32.91 -15.38
N TYR A 1022 9.32 32.93 -14.06
CA TYR A 1022 9.59 34.10 -13.22
C TYR A 1022 11.10 34.40 -13.08
N ASP A 1023 11.48 35.62 -13.47
CA ASP A 1023 12.84 36.18 -13.36
C ASP A 1023 13.39 36.10 -11.92
N GLY A 1024 12.51 36.31 -10.93
CA GLY A 1024 12.86 36.31 -9.51
C GLY A 1024 13.34 34.97 -8.95
N VAL A 1025 12.81 33.84 -9.42
CA VAL A 1025 13.29 32.51 -9.01
C VAL A 1025 14.61 32.20 -9.72
N MET A 1026 14.65 32.37 -11.04
CA MET A 1026 15.83 32.04 -11.85
C MET A 1026 17.06 32.85 -11.42
N SER A 1027 16.91 34.14 -11.11
CA SER A 1027 18.02 34.99 -10.66
C SER A 1027 18.62 34.57 -9.31
N ARG A 1028 17.84 33.92 -8.43
CA ARG A 1028 18.31 33.42 -7.12
C ARG A 1028 19.14 32.14 -7.27
N ILE A 1029 18.73 31.24 -8.16
CA ILE A 1029 19.31 29.89 -8.28
C ILE A 1029 20.44 29.80 -9.31
N ALA A 1030 20.50 30.72 -10.29
CA ALA A 1030 21.40 30.62 -11.46
C ALA A 1030 22.88 30.37 -11.10
N SER A 1031 23.39 31.01 -10.05
CA SER A 1031 24.79 30.82 -9.61
C SER A 1031 25.03 29.42 -9.02
N ALA A 1032 24.09 28.90 -8.22
CA ALA A 1032 24.19 27.58 -7.61
C ALA A 1032 24.06 26.45 -8.64
N VAL A 1033 23.10 26.59 -9.57
CA VAL A 1033 22.90 25.68 -10.72
C VAL A 1033 24.17 25.61 -11.58
N LYS A 1034 24.79 26.76 -11.90
CA LYS A 1034 26.05 26.77 -12.65
C LYS A 1034 27.20 26.13 -11.89
N ALA A 1035 27.28 26.35 -10.58
CA ALA A 1035 28.32 25.77 -9.73
C ALA A 1035 28.17 24.25 -9.54
N SER A 1036 26.94 23.73 -9.54
CA SER A 1036 26.69 22.29 -9.41
C SER A 1036 26.88 21.48 -10.70
N GLY A 1037 26.94 22.17 -11.85
CA GLY A 1037 27.05 21.54 -13.18
C GLY A 1037 25.75 20.91 -13.68
N ILE A 1038 24.65 21.02 -12.94
CA ILE A 1038 23.36 20.43 -13.27
C ILE A 1038 22.65 21.33 -14.31
N PRO A 1039 22.24 20.84 -15.49
CA PRO A 1039 21.54 21.65 -16.49
C PRO A 1039 20.21 22.20 -15.95
N CYS A 1040 19.86 23.46 -16.28
CA CYS A 1040 18.55 24.04 -15.93
C CYS A 1040 17.92 24.78 -17.11
N GLY A 1041 16.70 24.41 -17.51
CA GLY A 1041 15.97 25.05 -18.61
C GLY A 1041 15.01 26.12 -18.10
N TRP A 1042 15.19 27.38 -18.50
CA TRP A 1042 14.28 28.46 -18.04
C TRP A 1042 13.03 28.56 -18.93
N MET A 1043 11.86 28.65 -18.30
CA MET A 1043 10.55 28.55 -18.95
C MET A 1043 9.92 29.89 -19.34
N ASN A 1044 10.72 30.96 -19.48
CA ASN A 1044 10.24 32.29 -19.82
C ASN A 1044 10.12 32.51 -21.35
N GLY A 1045 8.94 32.23 -21.92
CA GLY A 1045 8.64 32.49 -23.33
C GLY A 1045 8.13 33.91 -23.64
N SER A 1046 7.99 34.77 -22.63
CA SER A 1046 7.59 36.17 -22.82
C SER A 1046 8.71 37.04 -23.39
N ILE A 1047 9.97 36.63 -23.23
CA ILE A 1047 11.16 37.36 -23.69
C ILE A 1047 11.71 36.78 -25.01
N SER A 1048 12.38 37.62 -25.82
CA SER A 1048 13.05 37.14 -27.04
C SER A 1048 14.29 36.30 -26.73
N ALA A 1049 14.71 35.47 -27.69
CA ALA A 1049 15.95 34.69 -27.56
C ALA A 1049 17.20 35.56 -27.32
N SER A 1050 17.23 36.78 -27.89
CA SER A 1050 18.31 37.76 -27.62
C SER A 1050 18.30 38.26 -26.17
N THR A 1051 17.10 38.50 -25.61
CA THR A 1051 16.92 38.94 -24.22
C THR A 1051 17.30 37.82 -23.26
N PHE A 1052 16.82 36.60 -23.52
CA PHE A 1052 17.17 35.39 -22.78
C PHE A 1052 18.69 35.22 -22.69
N LYS A 1053 19.38 35.27 -23.84
CA LYS A 1053 20.84 35.18 -23.90
C LYS A 1053 21.56 36.31 -23.15
N SER A 1054 21.02 37.53 -23.19
CA SER A 1054 21.59 38.68 -22.45
C SER A 1054 21.45 38.58 -20.93
N ARG A 1055 20.42 37.87 -20.43
CA ARG A 1055 20.29 37.55 -18.98
C ARG A 1055 21.31 36.51 -18.54
N GLY A 1056 21.61 35.56 -19.41
CA GLY A 1056 22.73 34.63 -19.24
C GLY A 1056 22.61 33.70 -18.02
N TYR A 1057 21.40 33.45 -17.51
CA TYR A 1057 21.19 32.52 -16.39
C TYR A 1057 21.45 31.06 -16.80
N THR A 1058 21.11 30.70 -18.03
CA THR A 1058 21.29 29.37 -18.62
C THR A 1058 21.40 29.47 -20.14
N ASP A 1059 21.94 28.43 -20.76
CA ASP A 1059 22.14 28.30 -22.21
C ASP A 1059 21.01 27.51 -22.90
N TRP A 1060 19.97 27.10 -22.17
CA TRP A 1060 18.80 26.43 -22.76
C TRP A 1060 17.43 26.86 -22.18
N ALA A 1061 16.41 26.84 -23.04
CA ALA A 1061 15.04 27.22 -22.73
C ALA A 1061 14.10 26.01 -22.82
N ASN A 1062 13.06 25.97 -21.98
CA ASN A 1062 12.00 24.96 -22.06
C ASN A 1062 10.64 25.65 -22.23
N LEU A 1063 10.05 25.62 -23.42
CA LEU A 1063 8.92 26.51 -23.77
C LEU A 1063 7.68 25.76 -24.23
N ASN A 1064 6.51 26.16 -23.72
CA ASN A 1064 5.20 25.66 -24.13
C ASN A 1064 5.04 25.73 -25.66
N THR A 1065 4.68 24.62 -26.29
CA THR A 1065 4.47 24.52 -27.75
C THR A 1065 3.41 25.51 -28.24
N ARG A 1066 2.29 25.66 -27.55
CA ARG A 1066 1.17 26.51 -28.00
C ARG A 1066 1.32 27.97 -27.55
N GLU A 1067 1.61 28.21 -26.28
CA GLU A 1067 1.51 29.54 -25.68
C GLU A 1067 2.66 30.46 -26.05
N HIS A 1068 3.85 29.91 -26.32
CA HIS A 1068 5.05 30.70 -26.58
C HIS A 1068 5.38 30.83 -28.06
N PHE A 1069 5.15 29.79 -28.87
CA PHE A 1069 5.49 29.82 -30.30
C PHE A 1069 4.34 30.28 -31.19
N LYS A 1070 4.72 30.91 -32.31
CA LYS A 1070 3.83 31.21 -33.42
C LYS A 1070 3.92 30.14 -34.50
N LEU A 1071 3.58 28.89 -34.15
CA LEU A 1071 3.69 27.72 -35.04
C LEU A 1071 2.35 26.97 -35.14
N GLY A 1072 1.95 26.60 -36.35
CA GLY A 1072 0.68 25.90 -36.62
C GLY A 1072 -0.03 26.41 -37.87
N ALA A 1073 -0.93 25.59 -38.43
CA ALA A 1073 -1.74 26.00 -39.56
C ALA A 1073 -2.78 27.07 -39.14
N ALA A 1074 -3.11 27.99 -40.04
CA ALA A 1074 -3.96 29.15 -39.73
C ALA A 1074 -5.35 28.76 -39.17
N ASP A 1075 -5.87 27.60 -39.57
CA ASP A 1075 -7.20 27.11 -39.19
C ASP A 1075 -7.17 25.99 -38.14
N ALA A 1076 -5.98 25.58 -37.66
CA ALA A 1076 -5.87 24.51 -36.68
C ALA A 1076 -6.33 24.97 -35.28
N PRO A 1077 -7.15 24.17 -34.56
CA PRO A 1077 -7.68 24.52 -33.24
C PRO A 1077 -6.61 24.58 -32.14
N ASP A 1078 -5.42 24.04 -32.41
CA ASP A 1078 -4.27 23.95 -31.51
C ASP A 1078 -3.09 24.83 -31.94
N LYS A 1079 -3.28 25.69 -32.95
CA LYS A 1079 -2.23 26.59 -33.45
C LYS A 1079 -1.64 27.45 -32.32
N GLY A 1080 -0.33 27.66 -32.39
CA GLY A 1080 0.42 28.47 -31.46
C GLY A 1080 -0.06 29.93 -31.45
N THR A 1081 -0.26 30.45 -30.25
CA THR A 1081 -0.77 31.80 -29.96
C THR A 1081 0.31 32.78 -29.55
N GLY A 1082 1.54 32.29 -29.32
CA GLY A 1082 2.66 33.09 -28.85
C GLY A 1082 3.35 33.91 -29.95
N ASN A 1083 4.47 34.54 -29.55
CA ASN A 1083 5.25 35.46 -30.40
C ASN A 1083 6.69 35.00 -30.67
N ARG A 1084 7.08 33.82 -30.18
CA ARG A 1084 8.43 33.24 -30.37
C ARG A 1084 8.50 32.37 -31.64
N THR A 1085 9.71 32.08 -32.10
CA THR A 1085 9.97 31.11 -33.18
C THR A 1085 11.12 30.17 -32.82
N ILE A 1086 11.12 28.93 -33.32
CA ILE A 1086 12.26 28.00 -33.12
C ILE A 1086 13.56 28.60 -33.70
N THR A 1087 13.44 29.29 -34.84
CA THR A 1087 14.55 29.93 -35.54
C THR A 1087 15.26 31.02 -34.73
N GLU A 1088 14.57 31.82 -33.89
CA GLU A 1088 15.27 32.84 -33.09
C GLU A 1088 16.16 32.23 -32.00
N PHE A 1089 15.73 31.13 -31.35
CA PHE A 1089 16.53 30.43 -30.33
C PHE A 1089 17.74 29.74 -30.97
N LYS A 1090 17.51 29.07 -32.12
CA LYS A 1090 18.56 28.49 -32.96
C LYS A 1090 19.61 29.54 -33.38
N ASN A 1091 19.17 30.70 -33.88
CA ASN A 1091 20.09 31.78 -34.30
C ASN A 1091 20.80 32.45 -33.12
N ALA A 1092 20.18 32.47 -31.94
CA ALA A 1092 20.86 32.90 -30.71
C ALA A 1092 21.89 31.87 -30.20
N GLY A 1093 21.87 30.63 -30.68
CA GLY A 1093 22.71 29.53 -30.19
C GLY A 1093 22.27 29.00 -28.83
N LEU A 1094 20.98 29.17 -28.47
CA LEU A 1094 20.37 28.58 -27.28
C LEU A 1094 19.81 27.21 -27.64
N GLN A 1095 19.96 26.23 -26.75
CA GLN A 1095 19.27 24.95 -26.93
C GLN A 1095 17.80 25.10 -26.53
N LEU A 1096 16.89 24.39 -27.20
CA LEU A 1096 15.46 24.56 -27.01
C LEU A 1096 14.75 23.23 -26.76
N SER A 1097 14.12 23.09 -25.61
CA SER A 1097 13.11 22.05 -25.34
C SER A 1097 11.71 22.64 -25.47
N VAL A 1098 10.72 21.80 -25.79
CA VAL A 1098 9.32 22.19 -25.85
C VAL A 1098 8.41 21.20 -25.11
N PHE A 1099 7.29 21.67 -24.58
CA PHE A 1099 6.35 20.84 -23.81
C PHE A 1099 4.89 20.98 -24.25
N HIS A 1100 4.09 19.96 -23.91
CA HIS A 1100 2.71 19.73 -24.37
C HIS A 1100 2.56 19.44 -25.89
N LEU A 1101 3.46 18.62 -26.45
CA LEU A 1101 3.25 18.00 -27.76
C LEU A 1101 2.57 16.64 -27.55
N ASP A 1102 1.26 16.56 -27.76
CA ASP A 1102 0.43 15.45 -27.29
C ASP A 1102 -0.33 14.73 -28.42
N LYS A 1103 -0.84 13.53 -28.09
CA LYS A 1103 -1.58 12.67 -29.02
C LYS A 1103 -3.00 13.16 -29.34
N GLN A 1104 -3.59 13.92 -28.43
CA GLN A 1104 -4.99 14.35 -28.46
C GLN A 1104 -5.20 15.62 -27.64
N ALA A 1105 -6.36 16.26 -27.77
CA ALA A 1105 -6.73 17.41 -26.95
C ALA A 1105 -6.71 17.06 -25.45
N GLY A 1106 -6.16 17.97 -24.64
CA GLY A 1106 -6.01 17.82 -23.20
C GLY A 1106 -6.24 19.15 -22.48
N ASN A 1107 -5.23 19.65 -21.76
CA ASN A 1107 -5.24 21.01 -21.24
C ASN A 1107 -5.32 22.04 -22.39
N SER A 1108 -5.64 23.30 -22.07
CA SER A 1108 -5.82 24.38 -23.07
C SER A 1108 -4.60 24.65 -23.94
N SER A 1109 -3.44 24.11 -23.56
CA SER A 1109 -2.12 24.52 -24.06
C SER A 1109 -1.43 23.40 -24.87
N ALA A 1110 -2.11 22.28 -25.11
CA ALA A 1110 -1.61 21.17 -25.89
C ALA A 1110 -1.66 21.42 -27.41
N VAL A 1111 -0.61 20.97 -28.11
CA VAL A 1111 -0.55 20.79 -29.57
C VAL A 1111 -0.76 19.32 -29.88
N TYR A 1112 -1.75 18.99 -30.73
CA TYR A 1112 -2.22 17.62 -30.90
C TYR A 1112 -2.78 17.25 -32.29
N THR A 1113 -2.98 18.21 -33.19
CA THR A 1113 -3.40 17.91 -34.56
C THR A 1113 -2.19 17.45 -35.36
N ASP A 1114 -2.34 16.41 -36.20
CA ASP A 1114 -1.21 15.85 -36.97
C ASP A 1114 -0.44 16.92 -37.77
N ALA A 1115 -1.14 17.94 -38.30
CA ALA A 1115 -0.53 19.03 -39.03
C ALA A 1115 0.36 19.92 -38.15
N THR A 1116 -0.12 20.37 -36.98
CA THR A 1116 0.68 21.20 -36.06
C THR A 1116 1.77 20.38 -35.36
N VAL A 1117 1.50 19.10 -35.05
CA VAL A 1117 2.49 18.16 -34.51
C VAL A 1117 3.65 17.93 -35.48
N GLN A 1118 3.37 17.73 -36.77
CA GLN A 1118 4.41 17.51 -37.78
C GLN A 1118 5.39 18.69 -37.87
N LEU A 1119 4.91 19.94 -37.74
CA LEU A 1119 5.79 21.12 -37.74
C LEU A 1119 6.83 21.12 -36.60
N TYR A 1120 6.54 20.48 -35.47
CA TYR A 1120 7.52 20.28 -34.39
C TYR A 1120 8.45 19.09 -34.67
N LEU A 1121 7.97 18.05 -35.33
CA LEU A 1121 8.78 16.89 -35.72
C LEU A 1121 9.77 17.22 -36.84
N ASP A 1122 9.41 18.10 -37.78
CA ASP A 1122 10.32 18.59 -38.84
C ASP A 1122 11.53 19.36 -38.26
N GLU A 1123 11.36 20.00 -37.10
CA GLU A 1123 12.41 20.70 -36.36
C GLU A 1123 13.09 19.82 -35.29
N TYR A 1124 12.76 18.52 -35.18
CA TYR A 1124 13.22 17.59 -34.13
C TYR A 1124 14.75 17.55 -33.97
N GLN A 1125 15.50 17.68 -35.06
CA GLN A 1125 16.97 17.73 -35.03
C GLN A 1125 17.52 18.90 -34.21
N TYR A 1126 16.83 20.05 -34.19
CA TYR A 1126 17.23 21.28 -33.50
C TYR A 1126 16.70 21.39 -32.07
N LEU A 1127 15.68 20.60 -31.72
CA LEU A 1127 15.14 20.52 -30.37
C LEU A 1127 16.07 19.70 -29.46
N ARG A 1128 16.26 20.14 -28.21
CA ARG A 1128 16.97 19.39 -27.15
C ARG A 1128 16.12 18.20 -26.71
N CYS A 1129 14.87 18.47 -26.31
CA CYS A 1129 13.89 17.50 -25.84
C CYS A 1129 12.46 17.91 -26.23
N ILE A 1130 11.54 16.95 -26.17
CA ILE A 1130 10.09 17.19 -26.30
C ILE A 1130 9.36 16.48 -25.16
N THR A 1131 8.61 17.25 -24.35
CA THR A 1131 7.80 16.74 -23.24
C THR A 1131 6.34 16.51 -23.66
N THR A 1132 5.82 15.33 -23.32
CA THR A 1132 4.48 14.87 -23.71
C THR A 1132 3.78 14.10 -22.59
N ASN A 1133 2.45 14.15 -22.58
CA ASN A 1133 1.59 13.28 -21.79
C ASN A 1133 1.53 11.84 -22.34
N TYR A 1134 2.00 11.62 -23.58
CA TYR A 1134 1.89 10.37 -24.34
C TYR A 1134 3.26 9.87 -24.87
N PRO A 1135 4.20 9.53 -23.98
CA PRO A 1135 5.59 9.22 -24.35
C PRO A 1135 5.75 8.04 -25.32
N SER A 1136 4.98 6.96 -25.16
CA SER A 1136 5.04 5.79 -26.05
C SER A 1136 4.61 6.14 -27.47
N TRP A 1137 3.55 6.94 -27.61
CA TRP A 1137 3.12 7.48 -28.91
C TRP A 1137 4.18 8.39 -29.54
N LEU A 1138 4.77 9.32 -28.76
CA LEU A 1138 5.74 10.26 -29.32
C LEU A 1138 7.05 9.57 -29.71
N ILE A 1139 7.54 8.60 -28.91
CA ILE A 1139 8.70 7.77 -29.26
C ILE A 1139 8.48 7.08 -30.62
N GLN A 1140 7.28 6.54 -30.87
CA GLN A 1140 6.92 5.94 -32.17
C GLN A 1140 6.91 6.96 -33.31
N LYS A 1141 6.34 8.16 -33.09
CA LYS A 1141 6.34 9.27 -34.08
C LYS A 1141 7.75 9.77 -34.41
N THR A 1142 8.68 9.77 -33.45
CA THR A 1142 10.08 10.22 -33.64
C THR A 1142 11.03 9.13 -34.15
N LYS A 1143 10.54 7.90 -34.39
CA LYS A 1143 11.40 6.76 -34.69
C LYS A 1143 12.03 6.87 -36.09
N GLY A 1144 13.32 7.24 -36.12
CA GLY A 1144 14.09 7.43 -37.35
C GLY A 1144 14.30 8.89 -37.77
N LEU A 1145 13.96 9.85 -36.90
CA LEU A 1145 14.31 11.27 -37.00
C LEU A 1145 15.63 11.60 -36.27
#